data_AF-A0A147BPF2-F1
#
_entry.id   AF-A0A147BPF2-F1
#
_cell.length_a   1.000
_cell.length_b   1.000
_cell.length_c   1.000
_cell.angle_alpha   90.00
_cell.angle_beta   90.00
_cell.angle_gamma   90.00
#
_symmetry.space_group_name_H-M   'P 1'
#
loop_
_entity.id
_entity.type
_entity.pdbx_description
1 polymer ?
#
loop_
_entity_poly.entity_id
_entity_poly.type
_entity_poly.pdbx_seq_one_letter_code
_entity_poly.pdbx_strand_id
1 'polypeptide(L)'
;LLFLFHVSHLVLVVHPTATLDVSYVHLFRTLDNIRQKCLQSITDALKALPVSSEWVQNGRPCSPRVLFVFLSCPLEGTSSELLEVRVKTKPSKLSPIKKLEHSLEDQVYRILRKSRVITNISGNSLFAVPANQEFVYVRTTTSIREDTVDFFLQKLRTFCSPDYYESLSEDFLSLSLDPAQSETPSHEHTFSSFLWQHIELALSKGFDDNVGRHPIPADFELPTVSVWFKVAAKLRDLILFNDSKSSVASSLKAALDVDIRFSEGRCGKVLPVASASYQENLPSHYTADYHQRKLAHAFQLFSMHARGPAFQRYAQQLREDCDAIWKAGRQMCEVLSLTGNHCVNPLHKTPENAEDESEEDSLVMPHCSQVKLISTCNCGRQQSTRDDPFILKAANYNFYLMLSAECCGVLERINFPVFEPSSAELEPCASACAPPEHFELEPRSRSRAKSLTRSQTRSDSGTRSPLSDSESDFSSESPESSDASDSRSSDVGDSEKSISLSEARTQHTEDPDDDDAAKASLVPSNTEYLPGMLHSLSPAGLLPCYSAWSLVCLGPSSLYSHNIGIQDQPGFLAGTNFLLPWDVAVKFDKERWPSLWEGKRAQTWKGKKNGKGDGLQFTVKVFIGVEYECPRGHRFMCAAPDRMLRSTSTGLVKDNANKIANSHMPLYFPCPCRSVKPQVAQLMRIHVVTPKAPVHVTLQPKVQPAPHPAPTFFPGNKEPVRLSQSAYWVLRLPFVYESDAGPFLPPKDAVPVESARLLNGVYGIVEQAPIR
;
A
#
# COMPACT_ATOMS: atom_id res chain seq x y z
N LEU A 1 10.59 48.66 3.30
CA LEU A 1 10.05 49.54 4.36
C LEU A 1 11.12 49.98 5.36
N LEU A 2 11.81 49.07 6.05
CA LEU A 2 12.82 49.43 7.05
C LEU A 2 13.88 50.40 6.50
N PHE A 3 14.41 50.14 5.31
CA PHE A 3 15.35 51.04 4.62
C PHE A 3 14.80 52.47 4.44
N LEU A 4 13.55 52.61 3.99
CA LEU A 4 12.91 53.93 3.78
C LEU A 4 12.87 54.75 5.07
N PHE A 5 12.51 54.13 6.20
CA PHE A 5 12.45 54.82 7.50
C PHE A 5 13.82 55.27 8.04
N HIS A 6 14.94 54.83 7.45
CA HIS A 6 16.29 55.26 7.84
C HIS A 6 16.87 56.36 6.94
N VAL A 7 16.34 56.56 5.73
CA VAL A 7 16.90 57.48 4.73
C VAL A 7 15.95 58.61 4.30
N SER A 8 14.69 58.55 4.71
CA SER A 8 13.65 59.50 4.31
C SER A 8 13.36 60.54 5.39
N HIS A 9 13.00 61.75 4.96
CA HIS A 9 12.41 62.80 5.81
C HIS A 9 10.88 62.71 5.82
N LEU A 10 10.28 62.40 4.67
CA LEU A 10 8.83 62.24 4.48
C LEU A 10 8.53 60.85 3.91
N VAL A 11 7.48 60.21 4.40
CA VAL A 11 6.98 58.93 3.90
C VAL A 11 5.48 59.04 3.65
N LEU A 12 5.04 58.77 2.42
CA LEU A 12 3.63 58.79 2.05
C LEU A 12 3.05 57.38 2.13
N VAL A 13 2.02 57.19 2.93
CA VAL A 13 1.23 55.94 2.97
C VAL A 13 -0.02 56.16 2.13
N VAL A 14 -0.03 55.56 0.94
CA VAL A 14 -1.17 55.62 0.02
C VAL A 14 -2.07 54.42 0.27
N HIS A 15 -3.34 54.68 0.56
CA HIS A 15 -4.35 53.65 0.81
C HIS A 15 -5.54 53.82 -0.14
N PRO A 16 -6.01 52.74 -0.79
CA PRO A 16 -7.07 52.85 -1.79
C PRO A 16 -8.41 53.28 -1.19
N THR A 17 -8.71 52.88 0.05
CA THR A 17 -9.99 53.19 0.73
C THR A 17 -9.83 54.23 1.82
N ALA A 18 -10.87 54.97 2.18
CA ALA A 18 -10.89 55.97 3.26
C ALA A 18 -10.95 55.36 4.69
N THR A 19 -10.33 54.20 4.88
CA THR A 19 -10.25 53.49 6.16
C THR A 19 -8.82 53.04 6.39
N LEU A 20 -8.27 53.30 7.57
CA LEU A 20 -6.92 52.82 7.91
C LEU A 20 -6.91 51.30 8.07
N ASP A 21 -5.99 50.62 7.37
CA ASP A 21 -5.72 49.20 7.61
C ASP A 21 -5.05 49.00 8.98
N VAL A 22 -5.73 48.28 9.87
CA VAL A 22 -5.25 47.96 11.22
C VAL A 22 -4.04 47.03 11.19
N SER A 23 -3.82 46.27 10.10
CA SER A 23 -2.64 45.43 9.92
C SER A 23 -1.34 46.22 9.99
N TYR A 24 -1.36 47.50 9.58
CA TYR A 24 -0.23 48.41 9.68
C TYR A 24 0.26 48.62 11.11
N VAL A 25 -0.64 48.53 12.10
CA VAL A 25 -0.24 48.66 13.51
C VAL A 25 0.72 47.53 13.90
N HIS A 26 0.40 46.29 13.51
CA HIS A 26 1.28 45.15 13.78
C HIS A 26 2.60 45.31 13.02
N LEU A 27 2.54 45.69 11.74
CA LEU A 27 3.71 45.91 10.90
C LEU A 27 4.65 47.00 11.47
N PHE A 28 4.12 48.17 11.84
CA PHE A 28 4.92 49.27 12.37
C PHE A 28 5.56 48.92 13.72
N ARG A 29 4.86 48.20 14.60
CA ARG A 29 5.46 47.71 15.85
C ARG A 29 6.58 46.71 15.60
N THR A 30 6.38 45.79 14.67
CA THR A 30 7.41 44.83 14.28
C THR A 30 8.61 45.55 13.66
N LEU A 31 8.38 46.53 12.80
CA LEU A 31 9.45 47.35 12.19
C LEU A 31 10.23 48.17 13.23
N ASP A 32 9.57 48.76 14.23
CA ASP A 32 10.27 49.51 15.29
C ASP A 32 11.12 48.59 16.18
N ASN A 33 10.61 47.41 16.54
CA ASN A 33 11.38 46.40 17.27
C ASN A 33 12.63 45.96 16.48
N ILE A 34 12.48 45.77 15.17
CA ILE A 34 13.59 45.38 14.29
C ILE A 34 14.57 46.54 14.10
N ARG A 35 14.08 47.78 13.98
CA ARG A 35 14.92 49.00 13.93
C ARG A 35 15.84 49.08 15.15
N GLN A 36 15.31 48.88 16.35
CA GLN A 36 16.12 48.89 17.58
C GLN A 36 17.20 47.81 17.58
N LYS A 37 16.90 46.61 17.06
CA LYS A 37 17.90 45.53 16.92
C LYS A 37 18.96 45.83 15.86
N CYS A 38 18.61 46.52 14.77
CA CYS A 38 19.53 46.93 13.72
C CYS A 38 20.38 48.15 14.05
N LEU A 39 19.95 48.96 15.03
CA LEU A 39 20.49 50.29 15.27
C LEU A 39 22.01 50.27 15.45
N GLN A 40 22.54 49.35 16.25
CA GLN A 40 23.98 49.26 16.48
C GLN A 40 24.78 49.00 15.19
N SER A 41 24.34 48.05 14.37
CA SER A 41 24.98 47.73 13.08
C SER A 41 24.90 48.90 12.09
N ILE A 42 23.80 49.66 12.13
CA ILE A 42 23.61 50.86 11.31
C ILE A 42 24.53 51.98 11.78
N THR A 43 24.57 52.25 13.09
CA THR A 43 25.47 53.24 13.70
C THR A 43 26.94 52.96 13.34
N ASP A 44 27.38 51.70 13.41
CA ASP A 44 28.75 51.34 13.05
C ASP A 44 29.05 51.53 11.56
N ALA A 45 28.07 51.31 10.68
CA ALA A 45 28.20 51.60 9.25
C ALA A 45 28.24 53.11 8.95
N LEU A 46 27.53 53.92 9.73
CA LEU A 46 27.45 55.38 9.55
C LEU A 46 28.66 56.13 10.10
N LYS A 47 29.38 55.61 11.11
CA LYS A 47 30.61 56.22 11.64
C LYS A 47 31.69 56.45 10.58
N ALA A 48 31.69 55.65 9.51
CA ALA A 48 32.63 55.76 8.40
C ALA A 48 32.27 56.87 7.38
N LEU A 49 31.14 57.55 7.56
CA LEU A 49 30.59 58.53 6.62
C LEU A 49 30.57 59.94 7.23
N PRO A 50 30.63 61.01 6.40
CA PRO A 50 30.61 62.39 6.86
C PRO A 50 29.18 62.84 7.19
N VAL A 51 28.63 62.32 8.29
CA VAL A 51 27.28 62.65 8.82
C VAL A 51 27.38 63.18 10.26
N SER A 52 26.38 63.91 10.74
CA SER A 52 26.39 64.44 12.12
C SER A 52 26.42 63.33 13.19
N SER A 53 26.85 63.68 14.40
CA SER A 53 26.81 62.77 15.54
C SER A 53 25.39 62.29 15.89
N GLU A 54 24.39 63.14 15.69
CA GLU A 54 22.98 62.84 15.94
C GLU A 54 22.42 61.83 14.92
N TRP A 55 22.78 61.97 13.63
CA TRP A 55 22.43 60.97 12.60
C TRP A 55 23.07 59.62 12.92
N VAL A 56 24.35 59.61 13.30
CA VAL A 56 25.06 58.36 13.66
C VAL A 56 24.39 57.66 14.85
N GLN A 57 24.01 58.43 15.88
CA GLN A 57 23.38 57.89 17.10
C GLN A 57 21.99 57.30 16.83
N ASN A 58 21.17 57.96 16.02
CA ASN A 58 19.79 57.55 15.74
C ASN A 58 19.66 56.62 14.52
N GLY A 59 20.71 56.52 13.71
CA GLY A 59 20.73 55.74 12.47
C GLY A 59 19.94 56.36 11.31
N ARG A 60 19.46 57.60 11.46
CA ARG A 60 18.58 58.30 10.50
C ARG A 60 18.74 59.82 10.57
N PRO A 61 18.46 60.58 9.48
CA PRO A 61 18.67 62.03 9.45
C PRO A 61 17.64 62.82 10.28
N CYS A 62 16.44 62.28 10.46
CA CYS A 62 15.41 62.77 11.36
C CYS A 62 14.41 61.64 11.66
N SER A 63 13.46 61.86 12.58
CA SER A 63 12.28 61.00 12.64
C SER A 63 11.38 61.33 11.43
N PRO A 64 11.16 60.40 10.49
CA PRO A 64 10.40 60.70 9.28
C PRO A 64 8.95 61.01 9.61
N ARG A 65 8.35 61.99 8.92
CA ARG A 65 6.90 62.23 9.01
C ARG A 65 6.16 61.30 8.07
N VAL A 66 5.17 60.60 8.60
CA VAL A 66 4.26 59.80 7.78
C VAL A 66 3.00 60.60 7.48
N LEU A 67 2.72 60.78 6.19
CA LEU A 67 1.48 61.41 5.70
C LEU A 67 0.61 60.33 5.05
N PHE A 68 -0.70 60.39 5.29
CA PHE A 68 -1.65 59.41 4.79
C PHE A 68 -2.44 59.99 3.61
N VAL A 69 -2.46 59.25 2.51
CA VAL A 69 -3.20 59.62 1.29
C VAL A 69 -4.26 58.57 1.04
N PHE A 70 -5.53 58.96 1.15
CA PHE A 70 -6.66 58.08 0.87
C PHE A 70 -7.19 58.35 -0.53
N LEU A 71 -7.23 57.33 -1.39
CA LEU A 71 -7.58 57.50 -2.81
C LEU A 71 -9.09 57.55 -3.06
N SER A 72 -9.91 56.94 -2.19
CA SER A 72 -11.36 57.01 -2.28
C SER A 72 -11.92 58.13 -1.40
N CYS A 73 -12.92 58.86 -1.89
CA CYS A 73 -13.75 59.74 -1.06
C CYS A 73 -15.14 59.12 -0.86
N PRO A 74 -15.55 58.74 0.36
CA PRO A 74 -16.89 58.19 0.65
C PRO A 74 -18.05 59.16 0.37
N LEU A 75 -17.73 60.41 0.05
CA LEU A 75 -18.70 61.47 -0.26
C LEU A 75 -18.99 61.58 -1.77
N GLU A 76 -18.25 60.87 -2.62
CA GLU A 76 -18.49 60.79 -4.07
C GLU A 76 -19.80 60.04 -4.35
N GLY A 77 -20.77 60.75 -4.94
CA GLY A 77 -22.12 60.26 -5.22
C GLY A 77 -23.23 61.03 -4.51
N THR A 78 -22.90 61.85 -3.50
CA THR A 78 -23.84 62.83 -2.95
C THR A 78 -23.74 64.10 -3.79
N SER A 79 -24.60 64.21 -4.81
CA SER A 79 -24.76 65.43 -5.62
C SER A 79 -24.72 66.68 -4.73
N SER A 80 -23.81 67.61 -5.02
CA SER A 80 -23.73 68.94 -4.38
C SER A 80 -25.08 69.66 -4.31
N GLU A 81 -26.05 69.31 -5.17
CA GLU A 81 -27.40 69.89 -5.18
C GLU A 81 -28.30 69.48 -3.99
N LEU A 82 -28.05 68.34 -3.32
CA LEU A 82 -28.93 67.89 -2.22
C LEU A 82 -28.49 68.35 -0.82
N LEU A 83 -27.28 68.91 -0.69
CA LEU A 83 -26.79 69.47 0.58
C LEU A 83 -27.14 70.95 0.75
N GLU A 84 -27.38 71.71 -0.32
CA GLU A 84 -27.85 73.09 -0.22
C GLU A 84 -29.31 73.18 0.28
N VAL A 85 -30.11 72.13 0.09
CA VAL A 85 -31.54 72.17 0.41
C VAL A 85 -31.84 71.87 1.89
N ARG A 86 -30.93 71.26 2.67
CA ARG A 86 -31.28 70.70 3.99
C ARG A 86 -30.57 71.21 5.23
N VAL A 87 -29.75 72.25 5.16
CA VAL A 87 -29.12 72.81 6.36
C VAL A 87 -29.21 74.34 6.39
N LYS A 88 -30.36 74.87 6.80
CA LYS A 88 -30.44 76.17 7.48
C LYS A 88 -29.86 76.04 8.89
N THR A 89 -28.57 75.74 9.01
CA THR A 89 -27.81 76.00 10.23
C THR A 89 -26.49 76.66 9.85
N LYS A 90 -26.01 77.54 10.73
CA LYS A 90 -24.89 78.48 10.54
C LYS A 90 -23.76 77.90 9.68
N PRO A 91 -23.16 78.67 8.74
CA PRO A 91 -22.11 78.17 7.87
C PRO A 91 -20.95 77.65 8.73
N SER A 92 -20.72 76.34 8.73
CA SER A 92 -19.51 75.79 9.32
C SER A 92 -18.34 76.25 8.47
N LYS A 93 -17.34 76.90 9.06
CA LYS A 93 -16.17 77.47 8.38
C LYS A 93 -15.32 76.47 7.56
N LEU A 94 -15.62 75.17 7.58
CA LEU A 94 -14.82 74.09 7.00
C LEU A 94 -15.65 73.25 6.03
N SER A 95 -15.06 72.89 4.88
CA SER A 95 -15.68 72.05 3.85
C SER A 95 -15.94 70.61 4.34
N PRO A 96 -16.91 69.87 3.75
CA PRO A 96 -17.20 68.47 4.13
C PRO A 96 -15.98 67.55 4.01
N ILE A 97 -15.12 67.77 3.02
CA ILE A 97 -13.86 67.03 2.81
C ILE A 97 -12.87 67.33 3.95
N LYS A 98 -12.71 68.60 4.34
CA LYS A 98 -11.87 68.98 5.48
C LYS A 98 -12.35 68.36 6.80
N LYS A 99 -13.66 68.23 7.00
CA LYS A 99 -14.23 67.53 8.16
C LYS A 99 -13.90 66.02 8.14
N LEU A 100 -13.91 65.40 6.96
CA LEU A 100 -13.52 64.00 6.80
C LEU A 100 -12.01 63.82 7.07
N GLU A 101 -11.15 64.69 6.53
CA GLU A 101 -9.71 64.70 6.79
C GLU A 101 -9.42 64.81 8.29
N HIS A 102 -9.99 65.80 8.99
CA HIS A 102 -9.83 65.93 10.45
C HIS A 102 -10.35 64.70 11.21
N SER A 103 -11.43 64.07 10.76
CA SER A 103 -11.94 62.84 11.38
C SER A 103 -11.00 61.66 11.21
N LEU A 104 -10.40 61.52 10.02
CA LEU A 104 -9.42 60.49 9.72
C LEU A 104 -8.11 60.74 10.46
N GLU A 105 -7.65 61.99 10.57
CA GLU A 105 -6.50 62.38 11.38
C GLU A 105 -6.69 61.96 12.84
N ASP A 106 -7.83 62.30 13.43
CA ASP A 106 -8.18 61.90 14.79
C ASP A 106 -8.17 60.39 14.97
N GLN A 107 -8.74 59.65 14.02
CA GLN A 107 -8.78 58.18 14.06
C GLN A 107 -7.37 57.57 13.96
N VAL A 108 -6.59 57.99 12.98
CA VAL A 108 -5.21 57.53 12.76
C VAL A 108 -4.36 57.85 13.99
N TYR A 109 -4.42 59.08 14.50
CA TYR A 109 -3.69 59.50 15.68
C TYR A 109 -4.07 58.64 16.90
N ARG A 110 -5.37 58.46 17.18
CA ARG A 110 -5.84 57.64 18.32
C ARG A 110 -5.38 56.19 18.20
N ILE A 111 -5.46 55.58 17.01
CA ILE A 111 -5.05 54.20 16.77
C ILE A 111 -3.54 54.04 17.00
N LEU A 112 -2.73 54.89 16.37
CA LEU A 112 -1.27 54.84 16.48
C LEU A 112 -0.80 55.14 17.91
N ARG A 113 -1.46 56.07 18.59
CA ARG A 113 -1.15 56.44 19.97
C ARG A 113 -1.52 55.35 20.97
N LYS A 114 -2.72 54.77 20.85
CA LYS A 114 -3.19 53.68 21.73
C LYS A 114 -2.35 52.41 21.56
N SER A 115 -1.90 52.15 20.33
CA SER A 115 -1.01 51.01 20.01
C SER A 115 0.47 51.26 20.33
N ARG A 116 0.83 52.44 20.85
CA ARG A 116 2.20 52.88 21.17
C ARG A 116 3.16 52.86 19.97
N VAL A 117 2.65 53.02 18.75
CA VAL A 117 3.49 53.21 17.55
C VAL A 117 4.13 54.61 17.59
N ILE A 118 3.34 55.63 17.95
CA ILE A 118 3.81 57.00 18.18
C ILE A 118 3.87 57.33 19.68
N THR A 119 4.96 57.94 20.11
CA THR A 119 5.21 58.33 21.51
C THR A 119 5.34 59.85 21.64
N ASN A 120 5.61 60.36 22.85
CA ASN A 120 5.80 61.81 23.09
C ASN A 120 7.07 62.35 22.43
N ILE A 121 8.08 61.50 22.27
CA ILE A 121 9.38 61.84 21.74
C ILE A 121 9.48 61.16 20.38
N SER A 122 9.42 61.97 19.32
CA SER A 122 9.44 61.51 17.93
C SER A 122 10.68 60.67 17.60
N GLY A 123 11.82 60.97 18.22
CA GLY A 123 13.08 60.23 18.07
C GLY A 123 13.04 58.77 18.55
N ASN A 124 12.15 58.43 19.49
CA ASN A 124 12.03 57.06 20.02
C ASN A 124 11.10 56.16 19.20
N SER A 125 10.21 56.77 18.40
CA SER A 125 9.24 56.07 17.55
C SER A 125 9.80 55.79 16.15
N LEU A 126 9.18 54.85 15.43
CA LEU A 126 9.53 54.55 14.03
C LEU A 126 9.38 55.77 13.12
N PHE A 127 8.33 56.56 13.34
CA PHE A 127 8.03 57.78 12.61
C PHE A 127 7.25 58.77 13.49
N ALA A 128 7.13 60.00 13.01
CA ALA A 128 6.36 61.08 13.62
C ALA A 128 5.09 61.39 12.82
N VAL A 129 4.11 61.98 13.51
CA VAL A 129 2.89 62.54 12.92
C VAL A 129 2.81 64.01 13.36
N PRO A 130 2.60 64.97 12.44
CA PRO A 130 2.50 66.39 12.77
C PRO A 130 1.40 66.67 13.80
N ALA A 131 1.68 67.52 14.79
CA ALA A 131 0.73 67.87 15.83
C ALA A 131 -0.21 69.04 15.45
N ASN A 132 0.29 70.01 14.67
CA ASN A 132 -0.40 71.26 14.34
C ASN A 132 -0.55 71.49 12.83
N GLN A 133 -0.30 70.45 12.01
CA GLN A 133 -0.37 70.51 10.55
C GLN A 133 -1.17 69.33 10.02
N GLU A 134 -1.83 69.54 8.88
CA GLU A 134 -2.60 68.50 8.21
C GLU A 134 -1.66 67.39 7.74
N PHE A 135 -2.00 66.14 8.04
CA PHE A 135 -1.21 64.96 7.67
C PHE A 135 -2.02 63.88 6.96
N VAL A 136 -3.33 64.08 6.80
CA VAL A 136 -4.18 63.26 5.95
C VAL A 136 -4.65 64.07 4.74
N TYR A 137 -4.53 63.48 3.56
CA TYR A 137 -5.12 63.99 2.33
C TYR A 137 -6.11 62.97 1.79
N VAL A 138 -7.35 63.39 1.56
CA VAL A 138 -8.35 62.57 0.85
C VAL A 138 -8.42 63.05 -0.57
N ARG A 139 -8.10 62.18 -1.53
CA ARG A 139 -8.26 62.50 -2.94
C ARG A 139 -9.74 62.67 -3.23
N THR A 140 -10.09 63.84 -3.74
CA THR A 140 -11.39 64.15 -4.33
C THR A 140 -11.22 64.04 -5.83
N THR A 141 -12.07 63.29 -6.54
CA THR A 141 -11.92 62.98 -7.98
C THR A 141 -11.91 64.22 -8.90
N THR A 142 -10.85 65.01 -8.93
CA THR A 142 -10.73 66.18 -9.82
C THR A 142 -9.37 66.43 -10.46
N SER A 143 -8.36 65.55 -10.37
CA SER A 143 -7.09 65.87 -11.06
C SER A 143 -6.38 64.76 -11.84
N ILE A 144 -6.73 63.48 -11.71
CA ILE A 144 -6.24 62.43 -12.63
C ILE A 144 -7.34 61.38 -12.77
N ARG A 145 -7.96 61.25 -13.95
CA ARG A 145 -8.91 60.18 -14.24
C ARG A 145 -8.12 58.89 -14.50
N GLU A 146 -8.25 57.93 -13.58
CA GLU A 146 -7.47 56.69 -13.63
C GLU A 146 -7.89 55.77 -14.80
N ASP A 147 -9.11 55.93 -15.30
CA ASP A 147 -9.57 55.25 -16.50
C ASP A 147 -9.49 56.17 -17.72
N THR A 148 -8.41 55.98 -18.49
CA THR A 148 -8.21 56.65 -19.77
C THR A 148 -9.34 56.35 -20.76
N VAL A 149 -9.94 55.15 -20.70
CA VAL A 149 -11.03 54.74 -21.57
C VAL A 149 -12.31 55.47 -21.18
N ASP A 150 -12.66 55.53 -19.90
CA ASP A 150 -13.82 56.31 -19.43
C ASP A 150 -13.66 57.81 -19.73
N PHE A 151 -12.43 58.35 -19.62
CA PHE A 151 -12.16 59.72 -20.04
C PHE A 151 -12.49 59.95 -21.50
N PHE A 152 -11.99 59.10 -22.41
CA PHE A 152 -12.27 59.23 -23.83
C PHE A 152 -13.74 58.97 -24.13
N LEU A 153 -14.38 57.97 -23.51
CA LEU A 153 -15.81 57.69 -23.66
C LEU A 153 -16.69 58.86 -23.20
N GLN A 154 -16.34 59.52 -22.09
CA GLN A 154 -17.08 60.68 -21.61
C GLN A 154 -16.86 61.89 -22.51
N LYS A 155 -15.63 62.11 -23.01
CA LYS A 155 -15.37 63.16 -24.01
C LYS A 155 -16.11 62.90 -25.33
N LEU A 156 -16.19 61.64 -25.76
CA LEU A 156 -16.93 61.21 -26.94
C LEU A 156 -18.43 61.39 -26.73
N ARG A 157 -18.95 61.09 -25.52
CA ARG A 157 -20.34 61.38 -25.13
C ARG A 157 -20.65 62.87 -25.15
N THR A 158 -19.73 63.72 -24.65
CA THR A 158 -19.88 65.19 -24.71
C THR A 158 -19.84 65.69 -26.15
N PHE A 159 -18.93 65.17 -26.97
CA PHE A 159 -18.78 65.54 -28.39
C PHE A 159 -19.96 65.12 -29.25
N CYS A 160 -20.61 64.00 -28.92
CA CYS A 160 -21.79 63.49 -29.62
C CYS A 160 -23.12 63.99 -29.02
N SER A 161 -23.10 64.86 -28.00
CA SER A 161 -24.32 65.45 -27.44
C SER A 161 -24.90 66.52 -28.39
N PRO A 162 -26.21 66.55 -28.66
CA PRO A 162 -26.82 67.46 -29.63
C PRO A 162 -26.69 68.96 -29.27
N ASP A 163 -26.37 69.28 -28.02
CA ASP A 163 -26.11 70.67 -27.55
C ASP A 163 -24.69 71.18 -27.91
N TYR A 164 -23.84 70.35 -28.54
CA TYR A 164 -22.46 70.71 -28.88
C TYR A 164 -22.36 71.89 -29.88
N TYR A 165 -23.37 72.08 -30.73
CA TYR A 165 -23.37 73.19 -31.70
C TYR A 165 -23.72 74.55 -31.08
N GLU A 166 -24.41 74.62 -29.93
CA GLU A 166 -24.58 75.89 -29.19
C GLU A 166 -23.31 76.26 -28.43
N SER A 167 -22.60 75.28 -27.84
CA SER A 167 -21.37 75.55 -27.07
C SER A 167 -20.15 75.89 -27.93
N LEU A 168 -20.10 75.44 -29.19
CA LEU A 168 -19.05 75.84 -30.13
C LEU A 168 -19.10 77.34 -30.49
N SER A 169 -20.25 78.00 -30.33
CA SER A 169 -20.37 79.44 -30.60
C SER A 169 -19.77 80.32 -29.50
N GLU A 170 -19.74 79.84 -28.25
CA GLU A 170 -19.14 80.54 -27.10
C GLU A 170 -17.62 80.30 -27.02
N ASP A 171 -17.15 79.07 -27.26
CA ASP A 171 -15.72 78.75 -27.17
C ASP A 171 -14.87 79.34 -28.32
N PHE A 172 -15.45 79.55 -29.51
CA PHE A 172 -14.75 80.21 -30.63
C PHE A 172 -14.64 81.73 -30.42
N LEU A 173 -15.58 82.34 -29.70
CA LEU A 173 -15.55 83.77 -29.35
C LEU A 173 -14.70 84.07 -28.09
N SER A 174 -14.42 83.05 -27.27
CA SER A 174 -13.52 83.14 -26.10
C SER A 174 -12.02 83.21 -26.44
N LEU A 175 -11.64 82.92 -27.70
CA LEU A 175 -10.25 83.08 -28.18
C LEU A 175 -9.88 84.51 -28.57
N SER A 176 -10.72 85.49 -28.25
CA SER A 176 -10.44 86.91 -28.48
C SER A 176 -11.04 87.72 -27.36
N LEU A 177 -10.31 87.87 -26.24
CA LEU A 177 -10.27 89.02 -25.33
C LEU A 177 -9.25 88.76 -24.19
N ASP A 178 -8.69 89.85 -23.66
CA ASP A 178 -7.48 89.98 -22.83
C ASP A 178 -7.28 89.01 -21.63
N PRO A 179 -6.01 88.76 -21.22
CA PRO A 179 -5.62 87.92 -20.07
C PRO A 179 -5.81 88.62 -18.71
N ALA A 180 -6.88 89.38 -18.53
CA ALA A 180 -7.17 90.08 -17.29
C ALA A 180 -8.64 89.89 -16.91
N GLN A 181 -8.86 89.23 -15.77
CA GLN A 181 -10.16 88.96 -15.13
C GLN A 181 -10.81 87.61 -15.49
N SER A 182 -10.21 86.53 -14.99
CA SER A 182 -10.97 85.33 -14.62
C SER A 182 -10.83 85.13 -13.11
N GLU A 183 -11.97 85.12 -12.42
CA GLU A 183 -12.09 84.93 -10.98
C GLU A 183 -11.34 83.67 -10.49
N THR A 184 -10.67 83.82 -9.35
CA THR A 184 -9.79 82.83 -8.73
C THR A 184 -10.50 81.51 -8.42
N PRO A 185 -10.09 80.35 -8.98
CA PRO A 185 -10.53 79.07 -8.46
C PRO A 185 -9.88 78.83 -7.09
N SER A 186 -10.67 78.35 -6.13
CA SER A 186 -10.27 78.07 -4.74
C SER A 186 -9.02 77.17 -4.68
N HIS A 187 -7.86 77.78 -4.41
CA HIS A 187 -6.54 77.15 -4.34
C HIS A 187 -6.33 76.17 -3.16
N GLU A 188 -7.34 75.86 -2.35
CA GLU A 188 -7.12 75.32 -1.00
C GLU A 188 -6.98 73.78 -0.89
N HIS A 189 -7.36 72.98 -1.89
CA HIS A 189 -7.37 71.51 -1.76
C HIS A 189 -6.63 70.76 -2.88
N THR A 190 -5.36 71.12 -3.10
CA THR A 190 -4.50 70.42 -4.09
C THR A 190 -3.47 69.54 -3.38
N PHE A 191 -3.25 68.31 -3.87
CA PHE A 191 -2.21 67.42 -3.35
C PHE A 191 -0.82 68.07 -3.30
N SER A 192 -0.47 68.86 -4.31
CA SER A 192 0.79 69.63 -4.35
C SER A 192 0.89 70.62 -3.20
N SER A 193 -0.19 71.32 -2.84
CA SER A 193 -0.18 72.30 -1.75
C SER A 193 -0.03 71.59 -0.39
N PHE A 194 -0.75 70.49 -0.19
CA PHE A 194 -0.63 69.63 0.98
C PHE A 194 0.81 69.13 1.18
N LEU A 195 1.42 68.56 0.14
CA LEU A 195 2.78 68.01 0.24
C LEU A 195 3.85 69.10 0.37
N TRP A 196 3.70 70.21 -0.36
CA TRP A 196 4.70 71.28 -0.39
C TRP A 196 4.85 71.97 0.97
N GLN A 197 3.78 72.09 1.75
CA GLN A 197 3.86 72.62 3.13
C GLN A 197 4.87 71.86 4.00
N HIS A 198 4.90 70.53 3.88
CA HIS A 198 5.84 69.68 4.64
C HIS A 198 7.26 69.74 4.06
N ILE A 199 7.39 69.85 2.74
CA ILE A 199 8.69 69.98 2.06
C ILE A 199 9.34 71.32 2.42
N GLU A 200 8.58 72.42 2.36
CA GLU A 200 9.06 73.76 2.69
C GLU A 200 9.52 73.84 4.15
N LEU A 201 8.79 73.20 5.07
CA LEU A 201 9.21 73.12 6.47
C LEU A 201 10.51 72.32 6.63
N ALA A 202 10.65 71.19 5.93
CA ALA A 202 11.86 70.38 5.96
C ALA A 202 13.09 71.15 5.43
N LEU A 203 12.92 71.95 4.38
CA LEU A 203 14.00 72.72 3.77
C LEU A 203 14.38 73.98 4.57
N SER A 204 13.48 74.50 5.41
CA SER A 204 13.68 75.77 6.13
C SER A 204 14.06 75.59 7.60
N LYS A 205 13.23 74.88 8.38
CA LYS A 205 13.33 74.82 9.85
C LYS A 205 13.57 73.42 10.42
N GLY A 206 13.25 72.37 9.64
CA GLY A 206 13.26 70.99 10.14
C GLY A 206 11.97 70.63 10.89
N PHE A 207 11.90 69.38 11.36
CA PHE A 207 10.70 68.85 12.03
C PHE A 207 10.86 68.83 13.55
N ASP A 208 9.91 69.44 14.27
CA ASP A 208 9.74 69.27 15.71
C ASP A 208 8.31 68.83 16.01
N ASP A 209 8.12 67.51 16.09
CA ASP A 209 6.83 66.87 16.37
C ASP A 209 6.76 66.30 17.79
N ASN A 210 7.65 66.76 18.68
CA ASN A 210 7.64 66.33 20.08
C ASN A 210 6.43 66.92 20.80
N VAL A 211 5.69 66.08 21.51
CA VAL A 211 4.48 66.48 22.26
C VAL A 211 4.66 66.17 23.75
N GLY A 212 4.58 67.19 24.60
CA GLY A 212 4.76 67.03 26.04
C GLY A 212 5.13 68.33 26.75
N ARG A 213 5.20 68.30 28.08
CA ARG A 213 5.52 69.48 28.91
C ARG A 213 7.01 69.84 28.93
N HIS A 214 7.88 68.95 28.45
CA HIS A 214 9.33 69.16 28.37
C HIS A 214 9.77 69.08 26.90
N PRO A 215 10.05 70.22 26.24
CA PRO A 215 10.51 70.22 24.85
C PRO A 215 11.96 69.72 24.81
N ILE A 216 12.16 68.57 24.20
CA ILE A 216 13.50 68.06 23.82
C ILE A 216 13.70 68.48 22.36
N PRO A 217 14.87 69.02 21.96
CA PRO A 217 15.16 69.33 20.57
C PRO A 217 15.00 68.08 19.70
N ALA A 218 14.39 68.22 18.53
CA ALA A 218 14.28 67.13 17.56
C ALA A 218 15.49 67.16 16.63
N ASP A 219 16.15 66.01 16.46
CA ASP A 219 17.30 65.86 15.59
C ASP A 219 16.85 65.95 14.12
N PHE A 220 17.45 66.88 13.35
CA PHE A 220 17.13 67.09 11.94
C PHE A 220 18.37 67.50 11.14
N GLU A 221 18.72 66.69 10.14
CA GLU A 221 19.81 66.97 9.20
C GLU A 221 19.33 67.00 7.75
N LEU A 222 19.77 68.02 7.00
CA LEU A 222 19.50 68.16 5.56
C LEU A 222 20.76 67.76 4.75
N PRO A 223 20.85 66.50 4.26
CA PRO A 223 22.01 66.04 3.53
C PRO A 223 22.12 66.66 2.13
N THR A 224 23.35 66.80 1.65
CA THR A 224 23.59 66.99 0.22
C THR A 224 23.33 65.69 -0.54
N VAL A 225 22.99 65.80 -1.83
CA VAL A 225 22.73 64.65 -2.70
C VAL A 225 23.88 63.63 -2.67
N SER A 226 25.14 64.10 -2.67
CA SER A 226 26.33 63.24 -2.62
C SER A 226 26.44 62.45 -1.30
N VAL A 227 26.19 63.11 -0.16
CA VAL A 227 26.21 62.44 1.16
C VAL A 227 25.05 61.46 1.27
N TRP A 228 23.86 61.85 0.84
CA TRP A 228 22.67 60.99 0.85
C TRP A 228 22.89 59.71 0.03
N PHE A 229 23.44 59.80 -1.18
CA PHE A 229 23.72 58.60 -2.00
C PHE A 229 24.76 57.68 -1.36
N LYS A 230 25.80 58.21 -0.72
CA LYS A 230 26.81 57.39 -0.01
C LYS A 230 26.18 56.64 1.16
N VAL A 231 25.35 57.33 1.95
CA VAL A 231 24.62 56.73 3.08
C VAL A 231 23.62 55.69 2.58
N ALA A 232 22.79 56.05 1.59
CA ALA A 232 21.76 55.19 1.03
C ALA A 232 22.36 53.92 0.42
N ALA A 233 23.46 54.01 -0.33
CA ALA A 233 24.14 52.84 -0.88
C ALA A 233 24.65 51.92 0.24
N LYS A 234 25.33 52.47 1.25
CA LYS A 234 25.88 51.68 2.36
C LYS A 234 24.80 51.00 3.19
N LEU A 235 23.69 51.70 3.49
CA LEU A 235 22.56 51.15 4.22
C LEU A 235 21.74 50.15 3.40
N ARG A 236 21.61 50.38 2.09
CA ARG A 236 20.96 49.43 1.18
C ARG A 236 21.70 48.11 1.17
N ASP A 237 23.03 48.15 1.03
CA ASP A 237 23.86 46.95 1.01
C ASP A 237 23.79 46.22 2.35
N LEU A 238 23.74 46.94 3.48
CA LEU A 238 23.60 46.37 4.81
C LEU A 238 22.21 45.78 5.11
N ILE A 239 21.12 46.38 4.62
CA ILE A 239 19.74 45.96 4.94
C ILE A 239 19.19 44.95 3.92
N LEU A 240 19.53 45.09 2.64
CA LEU A 240 18.99 44.25 1.56
C LEU A 240 19.93 43.12 1.13
N PHE A 241 21.25 43.31 1.22
CA PHE A 241 22.23 42.37 0.68
C PHE A 241 23.13 41.72 1.74
N ASN A 242 23.05 42.16 3.00
CA ASN A 242 23.76 41.47 4.07
C ASN A 242 23.09 40.12 4.33
N ASP A 243 23.92 39.09 4.38
CA ASP A 243 23.55 37.71 4.09
C ASP A 243 22.35 37.22 4.91
N SER A 244 21.56 36.35 4.29
CA SER A 244 20.32 35.71 4.75
C SER A 244 20.39 34.96 6.11
N LYS A 245 21.54 35.04 6.80
CA LYS A 245 21.83 34.51 8.14
C LYS A 245 21.88 35.59 9.23
N SER A 246 21.59 36.86 8.95
CA SER A 246 21.54 37.86 10.01
C SER A 246 20.43 37.55 11.02
N SER A 247 20.75 37.58 12.32
CA SER A 247 19.81 37.40 13.44
C SER A 247 18.57 38.32 13.35
N VAL A 248 18.72 39.43 12.63
CA VAL A 248 17.66 40.40 12.33
C VAL A 248 16.65 39.83 11.34
N ALA A 249 17.10 39.23 10.23
CA ALA A 249 16.20 38.69 9.20
C ALA A 249 15.39 37.50 9.75
N SER A 250 16.02 36.62 10.53
CA SER A 250 15.33 35.52 11.21
C SER A 250 14.35 36.02 12.28
N SER A 251 14.71 37.06 13.04
CA SER A 251 13.80 37.74 13.98
C SER A 251 12.59 38.38 13.29
N LEU A 252 12.80 39.01 12.13
CA LEU A 252 11.73 39.63 11.34
C LEU A 252 10.79 38.56 10.79
N LYS A 253 11.33 37.50 10.19
CA LYS A 253 10.55 36.35 9.69
C LYS A 253 9.74 35.71 10.81
N ALA A 254 10.36 35.47 11.97
CA ALA A 254 9.70 34.93 13.16
C ALA A 254 8.56 35.80 13.71
N ALA A 255 8.64 37.12 13.56
CA ALA A 255 7.63 38.05 14.03
C ALA A 255 6.45 38.18 13.05
N LEU A 256 6.69 38.01 11.75
CA LEU A 256 5.67 38.09 10.70
C LEU A 256 4.97 36.73 10.47
N ASP A 257 5.69 35.61 10.62
CA ASP A 257 5.18 34.25 10.38
C ASP A 257 4.45 33.68 11.62
N VAL A 258 3.49 34.44 12.17
CA VAL A 258 2.69 34.03 13.34
C VAL A 258 1.92 32.74 13.06
N ASP A 259 1.39 32.59 11.85
CA ASP A 259 0.60 31.42 11.44
C ASP A 259 1.45 30.15 11.35
N ILE A 260 2.70 30.26 10.89
CA ILE A 260 3.63 29.13 10.82
C ILE A 260 3.98 28.68 12.25
N ARG A 261 4.33 29.61 13.14
CA ARG A 261 4.65 29.29 14.54
C ARG A 261 3.48 28.68 15.29
N PHE A 262 2.27 29.20 15.06
CA PHE A 262 1.06 28.60 15.62
C PHE A 262 0.87 27.18 15.09
N SER A 263 1.04 26.97 13.78
CA SER A 263 0.93 25.66 13.16
C SER A 263 1.96 24.66 13.68
N GLU A 264 3.23 25.06 13.78
CA GLU A 264 4.32 24.23 14.34
C GLU A 264 4.05 23.87 15.80
N GLY A 265 3.64 24.84 16.63
CA GLY A 265 3.32 24.60 18.04
C GLY A 265 2.10 23.69 18.24
N ARG A 266 1.11 23.75 17.33
CA ARG A 266 -0.04 22.83 17.33
C ARG A 266 0.35 21.44 16.86
N CYS A 267 1.02 21.33 15.71
CA CYS A 267 1.44 20.04 15.15
C CYS A 267 2.42 19.32 16.08
N GLY A 268 3.39 20.03 16.66
CA GLY A 268 4.36 19.45 17.61
C GLY A 268 3.73 18.93 18.90
N LYS A 269 2.60 19.48 19.35
CA LYS A 269 1.85 18.94 20.50
C LYS A 269 1.01 17.72 20.15
N VAL A 270 0.47 17.67 18.93
CA VAL A 270 -0.43 16.59 18.47
C VAL A 270 0.36 15.37 18.00
N LEU A 271 1.54 15.56 17.39
CA LEU A 271 2.42 14.50 16.91
C LEU A 271 2.63 13.39 17.95
N PRO A 272 3.11 13.66 19.19
CA PRO A 272 3.34 12.60 20.18
C PRO A 272 2.04 11.88 20.59
N VAL A 273 0.89 12.56 20.57
CA VAL A 273 -0.41 11.94 20.88
C VAL A 273 -0.82 10.96 19.78
N ALA A 274 -0.62 11.34 18.51
CA ALA A 274 -0.88 10.46 17.37
C ALA A 274 0.08 9.26 17.36
N SER A 275 1.37 9.47 17.60
CA SER A 275 2.37 8.40 17.70
C SER A 275 2.07 7.45 18.86
N ALA A 276 1.61 7.96 20.01
CA ALA A 276 1.19 7.13 21.14
C ALA A 276 -0.01 6.24 20.78
N SER A 277 -0.99 6.76 20.03
CA SER A 277 -2.14 5.96 19.56
C SER A 277 -1.74 4.87 18.57
N TYR A 278 -0.70 5.11 17.75
CA TYR A 278 -0.14 4.05 16.90
C TYR A 278 0.48 2.93 17.74
N GLN A 279 1.26 3.29 18.77
CA GLN A 279 1.96 2.33 19.65
C GLN A 279 1.05 1.57 20.61
N GLU A 280 -0.20 2.01 20.74
CA GLU A 280 -1.18 1.42 21.64
C GLU A 280 -1.62 0.02 21.16
N ASN A 281 -1.44 -0.99 22.03
CA ASN A 281 -1.84 -2.37 21.81
C ASN A 281 -1.27 -2.98 20.51
N LEU A 282 0.01 -2.71 20.22
CA LEU A 282 0.71 -3.33 19.09
C LEU A 282 1.09 -4.79 19.39
N PRO A 283 0.81 -5.74 18.48
CA PRO A 283 1.39 -7.08 18.52
C PRO A 283 2.93 -7.05 18.49
N SER A 284 3.56 -8.16 18.91
CA SER A 284 5.02 -8.31 18.80
C SER A 284 5.49 -8.19 17.35
N HIS A 285 4.83 -8.90 16.44
CA HIS A 285 5.03 -8.83 14.99
C HIS A 285 3.68 -8.74 14.29
N TYR A 286 3.60 -7.98 13.19
CA TYR A 286 2.36 -7.80 12.43
C TYR A 286 2.63 -7.49 10.95
N THR A 287 1.61 -7.70 10.12
CA THR A 287 1.65 -7.50 8.66
C THR A 287 1.60 -6.02 8.25
N ALA A 288 1.98 -5.74 7.02
CA ALA A 288 1.87 -4.43 6.36
C ALA A 288 0.44 -3.91 6.37
N ASP A 289 -0.54 -4.79 6.15
CA ASP A 289 -1.96 -4.46 6.23
C ASP A 289 -2.38 -3.94 7.61
N TYR A 290 -1.89 -4.58 8.69
CA TYR A 290 -2.17 -4.14 10.05
C TYR A 290 -1.48 -2.80 10.35
N HIS A 291 -0.23 -2.66 9.92
CA HIS A 291 0.53 -1.42 9.98
C HIS A 291 -0.24 -0.26 9.31
N GLN A 292 -0.67 -0.42 8.05
CA GLN A 292 -1.38 0.60 7.29
C GLN A 292 -2.70 1.01 7.95
N ARG A 293 -3.45 0.06 8.52
CA ARG A 293 -4.69 0.37 9.25
C ARG A 293 -4.42 1.16 10.53
N LYS A 294 -3.39 0.80 11.30
CA LYS A 294 -2.97 1.53 12.50
C LYS A 294 -2.41 2.90 12.17
N LEU A 295 -1.61 3.01 11.12
CA LEU A 295 -1.10 4.28 10.57
C LEU A 295 -2.26 5.20 10.18
N ALA A 296 -3.24 4.69 9.44
CA ALA A 296 -4.41 5.45 9.04
C ALA A 296 -5.21 5.97 10.24
N HIS A 297 -5.36 5.16 11.29
CA HIS A 297 -6.00 5.58 12.53
C HIS A 297 -5.23 6.71 13.25
N ALA A 298 -3.91 6.55 13.40
CA ALA A 298 -3.04 7.59 13.97
C ALA A 298 -3.06 8.88 13.13
N PHE A 299 -3.05 8.75 11.81
CA PHE A 299 -3.14 9.86 10.88
C PHE A 299 -4.49 10.58 10.97
N GLN A 300 -5.59 9.85 11.13
CA GLN A 300 -6.90 10.43 11.34
C GLN A 300 -6.90 11.29 12.61
N LEU A 301 -6.42 10.78 13.74
CA LEU A 301 -6.27 11.55 14.98
C LEU A 301 -5.40 12.79 14.80
N PHE A 302 -4.29 12.67 14.09
CA PHE A 302 -3.42 13.80 13.77
C PHE A 302 -4.17 14.85 12.94
N SER A 303 -4.88 14.43 11.89
CA SER A 303 -5.66 15.30 11.00
C SER A 303 -6.86 15.97 11.69
N MET A 304 -7.35 15.44 12.81
CA MET A 304 -8.44 16.08 13.57
C MET A 304 -7.93 17.28 14.38
N HIS A 305 -6.70 17.23 14.88
CA HIS A 305 -6.19 18.21 15.85
C HIS A 305 -5.09 19.14 15.30
N ALA A 306 -4.33 18.71 14.29
CA ALA A 306 -3.28 19.49 13.65
C ALA A 306 -3.87 20.40 12.55
N ARG A 307 -3.38 21.65 12.46
CA ARG A 307 -3.86 22.67 11.52
C ARG A 307 -2.72 23.61 11.09
N GLY A 308 -2.87 24.22 9.93
CA GLY A 308 -2.02 25.29 9.41
C GLY A 308 -0.93 24.84 8.42
N PRO A 309 -0.04 25.76 8.00
CA PRO A 309 0.92 25.52 6.92
C PRO A 309 1.95 24.41 7.20
N ALA A 310 2.28 24.15 8.47
CA ALA A 310 3.25 23.13 8.86
C ALA A 310 2.66 21.70 8.88
N PHE A 311 1.35 21.55 8.63
CA PHE A 311 0.65 20.27 8.72
C PHE A 311 1.30 19.15 7.91
N GLN A 312 1.60 19.42 6.63
CA GLN A 312 2.13 18.40 5.72
C GLN A 312 3.48 17.84 6.16
N ARG A 313 4.37 18.72 6.68
CA ARG A 313 5.68 18.32 7.19
C ARG A 313 5.57 17.36 8.38
N TYR A 314 4.75 17.72 9.37
CA TYR A 314 4.55 16.88 10.55
C TYR A 314 3.75 15.60 10.25
N ALA A 315 2.84 15.66 9.28
CA ALA A 315 2.14 14.50 8.76
C ALA A 315 3.07 13.47 8.12
N GLN A 316 4.08 13.94 7.38
CA GLN A 316 5.12 13.07 6.83
C GLN A 316 6.00 12.47 7.94
N GLN A 317 6.43 13.30 8.89
CA GLN A 317 7.20 12.83 10.05
C GLN A 317 6.46 11.72 10.82
N LEU A 318 5.15 11.87 11.06
CA LEU A 318 4.35 10.83 11.71
C LEU A 318 4.40 9.49 10.95
N ARG A 319 4.38 9.53 9.61
CA ARG A 319 4.48 8.30 8.81
C ARG A 319 5.84 7.66 8.93
N GLU A 320 6.90 8.44 8.77
CA GLU A 320 8.28 7.97 8.89
C GLU A 320 8.56 7.35 10.27
N ASP A 321 8.08 7.99 11.34
CA ASP A 321 8.20 7.48 12.72
C ASP A 321 7.47 6.13 12.90
N CYS A 322 6.25 6.00 12.36
CA CYS A 322 5.48 4.76 12.44
C CYS A 322 6.10 3.64 11.59
N ASP A 323 6.61 3.96 10.40
CA ASP A 323 7.31 3.04 9.50
C ASP A 323 8.60 2.53 10.14
N ALA A 324 9.36 3.42 10.80
CA ALA A 324 10.57 3.06 11.52
C ALA A 324 10.28 2.07 12.67
N ILE A 325 9.20 2.28 13.42
CA ILE A 325 8.77 1.35 14.48
C ILE A 325 8.41 -0.03 13.90
N TRP A 326 7.75 -0.07 12.74
CA TRP A 326 7.38 -1.34 12.10
C TRP A 326 8.62 -2.08 11.56
N LYS A 327 9.53 -1.36 10.90
CA LYS A 327 10.78 -1.89 10.35
C LYS A 327 11.82 -2.27 11.42
N ALA A 328 11.69 -1.79 12.65
CA ALA A 328 12.54 -2.16 13.79
C ALA A 328 12.26 -3.58 14.33
N GLY A 329 12.18 -4.58 13.46
CA GLY A 329 12.01 -6.00 13.82
C GLY A 329 10.57 -6.43 14.17
N ARG A 330 9.57 -5.58 13.93
CA ARG A 330 8.14 -5.89 14.18
C ARG A 330 7.42 -6.44 12.94
N GLN A 331 8.15 -6.73 11.88
CA GLN A 331 7.59 -7.30 10.65
C GLN A 331 7.31 -8.79 10.82
N MET A 332 6.13 -9.21 10.40
CA MET A 332 5.73 -10.62 10.31
C MET A 332 5.99 -11.13 8.90
N CYS A 333 6.38 -12.40 8.78
CA CYS A 333 6.49 -13.05 7.48
C CYS A 333 5.10 -13.21 6.83
N GLU A 334 4.90 -12.58 5.67
CA GLU A 334 3.59 -12.57 5.00
C GLU A 334 3.34 -13.76 4.08
N VAL A 335 4.34 -14.65 3.93
CA VAL A 335 4.24 -15.84 3.08
C VAL A 335 3.06 -16.70 3.52
N LEU A 336 2.24 -17.08 2.54
CA LEU A 336 1.10 -17.95 2.72
C LEU A 336 1.52 -19.41 2.56
N SER A 337 0.98 -20.27 3.42
CA SER A 337 1.02 -21.71 3.20
C SER A 337 0.22 -22.09 1.96
N LEU A 338 0.43 -23.30 1.47
CA LEU A 338 -0.31 -23.87 0.35
C LEU A 338 -1.79 -24.15 0.68
N THR A 339 -2.23 -23.86 1.91
CA THR A 339 -3.64 -23.85 2.31
C THR A 339 -4.18 -22.45 2.61
N GLY A 340 -3.37 -21.41 2.47
CA GLY A 340 -3.76 -20.00 2.56
C GLY A 340 -3.66 -19.37 3.96
N ASN A 341 -2.81 -19.90 4.84
CA ASN A 341 -2.54 -19.33 6.18
C ASN A 341 -1.18 -18.63 6.20
N HIS A 342 -1.09 -17.47 6.87
CA HIS A 342 0.19 -16.76 7.00
C HIS A 342 1.16 -17.51 7.91
N CYS A 343 2.45 -17.29 7.65
CA CYS A 343 3.49 -17.67 8.60
C CYS A 343 3.37 -16.85 9.90
N VAL A 344 3.57 -17.51 11.04
CA VAL A 344 3.54 -16.87 12.37
C VAL A 344 4.89 -16.31 12.82
N ASN A 345 5.96 -16.62 12.09
CA ASN A 345 7.31 -16.21 12.44
C ASN A 345 7.52 -14.72 12.09
N PRO A 346 8.46 -14.03 12.75
CA PRO A 346 8.95 -12.74 12.28
C PRO A 346 9.51 -12.87 10.85
N LEU A 347 9.84 -11.75 10.20
CA LEU A 347 10.56 -11.80 8.92
C LEU A 347 11.84 -12.66 9.09
N HIS A 348 11.99 -13.69 8.27
CA HIS A 348 13.03 -14.71 8.39
C HIS A 348 13.41 -15.25 7.01
N LYS A 349 14.59 -15.88 6.93
CA LYS A 349 15.05 -16.60 5.73
C LYS A 349 14.70 -18.08 5.85
N THR A 350 14.29 -18.70 4.76
CA THR A 350 14.17 -20.17 4.68
C THR A 350 15.54 -20.79 4.43
N PRO A 351 15.75 -22.07 4.77
CA PRO A 351 16.99 -22.78 4.45
C PRO A 351 17.33 -22.78 2.95
N GLU A 352 16.32 -22.67 2.07
CA GLU A 352 16.49 -22.60 0.61
C GLU A 352 16.99 -21.23 0.12
N ASN A 353 16.76 -20.16 0.89
CA ASN A 353 17.13 -18.78 0.56
C ASN A 353 18.26 -18.25 1.47
N ALA A 354 18.90 -19.13 2.24
CA ALA A 354 19.94 -18.76 3.19
C ALA A 354 21.29 -18.45 2.51
N GLU A 355 21.44 -18.83 1.24
CA GLU A 355 22.66 -18.61 0.45
C GLU A 355 22.79 -17.18 -0.11
N ASP A 356 21.73 -16.36 0.00
CA ASP A 356 21.77 -14.95 -0.39
C ASP A 356 22.45 -14.11 0.72
N GLU A 357 23.71 -13.70 0.46
CA GLU A 357 24.66 -12.98 1.34
C GLU A 357 24.22 -11.58 1.84
N SER A 358 22.94 -11.24 1.84
CA SER A 358 22.46 -9.94 2.31
C SER A 358 21.78 -10.06 3.67
N GLU A 359 22.46 -9.58 4.72
CA GLU A 359 22.05 -9.41 6.13
C GLU A 359 22.36 -10.60 7.07
N GLU A 360 23.44 -10.45 7.86
CA GLU A 360 23.98 -11.42 8.84
C GLU A 360 23.07 -11.70 10.05
N ASP A 361 21.95 -10.97 10.22
CA ASP A 361 21.13 -10.99 11.46
C ASP A 361 19.74 -11.66 11.28
N SER A 362 19.44 -12.23 10.12
CA SER A 362 18.16 -12.89 9.85
C SER A 362 18.16 -14.34 10.34
N LEU A 363 17.25 -14.70 11.24
CA LEU A 363 17.05 -16.09 11.68
C LEU A 363 16.68 -16.98 10.49
N VAL A 364 17.43 -18.08 10.31
CA VAL A 364 17.11 -19.09 9.29
C VAL A 364 16.17 -20.13 9.90
N MET A 365 14.93 -20.19 9.43
CA MET A 365 13.94 -21.14 9.92
C MET A 365 12.89 -21.47 8.84
N PRO A 366 12.29 -22.67 8.85
CA PRO A 366 11.21 -22.98 7.93
C PRO A 366 9.94 -22.20 8.28
N HIS A 367 9.14 -21.89 7.26
CA HIS A 367 7.83 -21.30 7.44
C HIS A 367 6.91 -22.21 8.29
N CYS A 368 6.14 -21.60 9.18
CA CYS A 368 5.20 -22.28 10.05
C CYS A 368 3.94 -21.42 10.21
N SER A 369 2.74 -21.98 10.01
CA SER A 369 1.46 -21.31 10.30
C SER A 369 0.84 -21.76 11.63
N GLN A 370 1.47 -22.70 12.34
CA GLN A 370 0.94 -23.43 13.51
C GLN A 370 -0.37 -24.21 13.27
N VAL A 371 -0.91 -24.17 12.04
CA VAL A 371 -2.11 -24.93 11.67
C VAL A 371 -1.74 -26.40 11.52
N LYS A 372 -2.46 -27.25 12.25
CA LYS A 372 -2.33 -28.72 12.17
C LYS A 372 -3.57 -29.32 11.54
N LEU A 373 -3.34 -30.17 10.56
CA LEU A 373 -4.34 -30.90 9.80
C LEU A 373 -4.25 -32.39 10.15
N ILE A 374 -5.32 -33.14 9.93
CA ILE A 374 -5.28 -34.60 10.01
C ILE A 374 -5.40 -35.15 8.60
N SER A 375 -4.40 -35.92 8.19
CA SER A 375 -4.38 -36.56 6.87
C SER A 375 -4.10 -38.05 6.93
N THR A 376 -4.64 -38.77 5.96
CA THR A 376 -4.52 -40.24 5.89
C THR A 376 -3.39 -40.65 4.94
N CYS A 377 -2.78 -41.83 5.13
CA CYS A 377 -1.73 -42.37 4.24
C CYS A 377 -2.25 -42.70 2.82
N ASN A 378 -1.36 -43.11 1.91
CA ASN A 378 -1.73 -43.46 0.53
C ASN A 378 -2.82 -44.54 0.44
N CYS A 379 -2.77 -45.55 1.32
CA CYS A 379 -3.69 -46.69 1.28
C CYS A 379 -4.97 -46.51 2.12
N GLY A 380 -5.05 -45.45 2.95
CA GLY A 380 -6.21 -45.17 3.78
C GLY A 380 -6.27 -45.86 5.16
N ARG A 381 -5.28 -46.67 5.54
CA ARG A 381 -5.29 -47.44 6.81
C ARG A 381 -4.78 -46.67 8.03
N GLN A 382 -3.94 -45.66 7.85
CA GLN A 382 -3.32 -44.89 8.94
C GLN A 382 -3.60 -43.40 8.80
N GLN A 383 -3.99 -42.75 9.89
CA GLN A 383 -4.10 -41.29 10.00
C GLN A 383 -2.95 -40.74 10.83
N SER A 384 -2.46 -39.56 10.44
CA SER A 384 -1.48 -38.82 11.23
C SER A 384 -1.77 -37.32 11.16
N THR A 385 -1.16 -36.60 12.09
CA THR A 385 -1.17 -35.14 12.09
C THR A 385 -0.18 -34.65 11.04
N ARG A 386 -0.57 -33.64 10.29
CA ARG A 386 0.26 -32.97 9.30
C ARG A 386 0.31 -31.49 9.57
N ASP A 387 1.51 -30.93 9.55
CA ASP A 387 1.66 -29.48 9.57
C ASP A 387 1.21 -28.88 8.22
N ASP A 388 0.80 -27.62 8.26
CA ASP A 388 0.38 -26.88 7.09
C ASP A 388 1.57 -26.62 6.15
N PRO A 389 1.57 -27.19 4.92
CA PRO A 389 2.75 -27.17 4.08
C PRO A 389 2.93 -25.82 3.37
N PHE A 390 4.17 -25.34 3.32
CA PHE A 390 4.59 -24.19 2.52
C PHE A 390 5.29 -24.60 1.21
N ILE A 391 5.74 -25.85 1.12
CA ILE A 391 6.50 -26.39 -0.01
C ILE A 391 5.74 -27.55 -0.63
N LEU A 392 5.67 -27.61 -1.97
CA LEU A 392 4.90 -28.60 -2.71
C LEU A 392 5.35 -30.04 -2.42
N LYS A 393 6.66 -30.27 -2.36
CA LYS A 393 7.26 -31.58 -2.03
C LYS A 393 6.84 -32.04 -0.63
N ALA A 394 6.76 -31.13 0.33
CA ALA A 394 6.28 -31.42 1.68
C ALA A 394 4.79 -31.80 1.67
N ALA A 395 3.96 -31.09 0.90
CA ALA A 395 2.52 -31.30 0.79
C ALA A 395 2.16 -32.65 0.13
N ASN A 396 2.80 -32.97 -1.00
CA ASN A 396 2.38 -34.05 -1.90
C ASN A 396 3.23 -35.31 -1.83
N TYR A 397 4.45 -35.24 -1.28
CA TYR A 397 5.41 -36.35 -1.28
C TYR A 397 5.92 -36.70 0.12
N ASN A 398 6.67 -35.82 0.79
CA ASN A 398 7.41 -36.14 2.03
C ASN A 398 6.49 -36.70 3.13
N PHE A 399 5.34 -36.06 3.35
CA PHE A 399 4.35 -36.53 4.34
C PHE A 399 3.93 -37.98 4.08
N TYR A 400 3.61 -38.30 2.82
CA TYR A 400 3.16 -39.64 2.44
C TYR A 400 4.29 -40.66 2.44
N LEU A 401 5.52 -40.23 2.13
CA LEU A 401 6.70 -41.08 2.18
C LEU A 401 6.96 -41.55 3.62
N MET A 402 6.98 -40.62 4.58
CA MET A 402 7.15 -40.93 6.01
C MET A 402 6.07 -41.91 6.51
N LEU A 403 4.79 -41.61 6.23
CA LEU A 403 3.68 -42.50 6.57
C LEU A 403 3.73 -43.86 5.87
N SER A 404 4.38 -43.93 4.70
CA SER A 404 4.47 -45.18 3.97
C SER A 404 5.42 -46.17 4.62
N ALA A 405 6.51 -45.71 5.23
CA ALA A 405 7.45 -46.56 5.95
C ALA A 405 6.76 -47.36 7.07
N GLU A 406 5.80 -46.75 7.76
CA GLU A 406 5.08 -47.36 8.89
C GLU A 406 3.82 -48.15 8.47
N CYS A 407 3.31 -47.98 7.24
CA CYS A 407 1.99 -48.50 6.87
C CYS A 407 1.93 -49.20 5.50
N CYS A 408 2.17 -48.47 4.41
CA CYS A 408 1.85 -48.93 3.05
C CYS A 408 3.08 -49.17 2.17
N GLY A 409 4.29 -49.17 2.74
CA GLY A 409 5.57 -49.33 2.03
C GLY A 409 5.73 -50.72 1.41
N VAL A 410 5.14 -51.75 2.03
CA VAL A 410 5.22 -53.15 1.57
C VAL A 410 4.14 -53.55 0.56
N LEU A 411 3.20 -52.65 0.25
CA LEU A 411 2.12 -52.93 -0.70
C LEU A 411 2.66 -52.89 -2.14
N GLU A 412 2.06 -53.67 -3.04
CA GLU A 412 2.32 -53.56 -4.48
C GLU A 412 1.90 -52.16 -4.97
N ARG A 413 2.73 -51.55 -5.83
CA ARG A 413 2.55 -50.19 -6.33
C ARG A 413 2.75 -50.13 -7.83
N ILE A 414 1.99 -49.26 -8.48
CA ILE A 414 2.27 -48.84 -9.85
C ILE A 414 2.92 -47.46 -9.76
N ASN A 415 4.17 -47.37 -10.22
CA ASN A 415 4.91 -46.12 -10.24
C ASN A 415 4.47 -45.26 -11.41
N PHE A 416 4.31 -43.97 -11.15
CA PHE A 416 4.03 -42.97 -12.18
C PHE A 416 5.34 -42.43 -12.75
N PRO A 417 5.35 -41.99 -14.03
CA PRO A 417 6.55 -41.44 -14.65
C PRO A 417 7.11 -40.26 -13.85
N VAL A 418 8.39 -40.33 -13.52
CA VAL A 418 9.18 -39.28 -12.89
C VAL A 418 10.45 -39.09 -13.69
N PHE A 419 11.10 -37.93 -13.55
CA PHE A 419 12.38 -37.67 -14.18
C PHE A 419 13.45 -38.61 -13.64
N GLU A 420 14.20 -39.24 -14.54
CA GLU A 420 15.36 -40.07 -14.24
C GLU A 420 16.59 -39.47 -14.93
N PRO A 421 17.58 -38.95 -14.18
CA PRO A 421 18.77 -38.38 -14.78
C PRO A 421 19.61 -39.46 -15.48
N SER A 422 20.11 -39.18 -16.68
CA SER A 422 21.08 -40.05 -17.33
C SER A 422 22.41 -40.05 -16.56
N SER A 423 22.97 -41.23 -16.35
CA SER A 423 24.15 -41.52 -15.52
C SER A 423 25.50 -40.88 -15.94
N ALA A 424 25.48 -39.85 -16.79
CA ALA A 424 26.69 -39.22 -17.35
C ALA A 424 27.01 -37.81 -16.81
N GLU A 425 26.10 -37.12 -16.10
CA GLU A 425 26.36 -35.78 -15.57
C GLU A 425 25.87 -35.67 -14.11
N LEU A 426 26.80 -35.85 -13.17
CA LEU A 426 26.58 -35.64 -11.75
C LEU A 426 27.03 -34.22 -11.38
N GLU A 427 26.09 -33.28 -11.31
CA GLU A 427 26.05 -32.02 -10.51
C GLU A 427 24.72 -31.29 -10.85
N PRO A 428 24.01 -30.57 -9.97
CA PRO A 428 23.84 -30.64 -8.52
C PRO A 428 22.47 -31.26 -8.12
N CYS A 429 21.75 -31.90 -9.04
CA CYS A 429 20.41 -32.46 -8.75
C CYS A 429 20.46 -33.65 -7.76
N ALA A 430 21.62 -34.28 -7.59
CA ALA A 430 21.84 -35.31 -6.57
C ALA A 430 21.73 -34.76 -5.13
N SER A 431 22.00 -33.47 -4.91
CA SER A 431 21.98 -32.87 -3.56
C SER A 431 20.55 -32.56 -3.07
N ALA A 432 19.65 -32.12 -3.96
CA ALA A 432 18.24 -31.84 -3.62
C ALA A 432 17.32 -33.09 -3.58
N CYS A 433 17.80 -34.22 -4.10
CA CYS A 433 17.09 -35.49 -4.19
C CYS A 433 17.76 -36.66 -3.42
N ALA A 434 18.85 -36.42 -2.68
CA ALA A 434 19.43 -37.45 -1.82
C ALA A 434 18.45 -37.81 -0.68
N PRO A 435 18.13 -39.11 -0.48
CA PRO A 435 17.59 -39.57 0.79
C PRO A 435 18.67 -39.41 1.88
N PRO A 436 18.31 -39.13 3.15
CA PRO A 436 19.24 -39.39 4.24
C PRO A 436 19.64 -40.87 4.21
N GLU A 437 20.94 -41.11 4.41
CA GLU A 437 21.68 -42.34 4.15
C GLU A 437 20.94 -43.68 4.39
N HIS A 438 21.10 -44.59 3.41
CA HIS A 438 20.85 -46.04 3.41
C HIS A 438 20.07 -46.65 4.59
N PHE A 439 18.81 -47.03 4.32
CA PHE A 439 18.20 -48.22 4.91
C PHE A 439 17.63 -49.08 3.77
N GLU A 440 18.48 -49.92 3.18
CA GLU A 440 18.01 -51.05 2.37
C GLU A 440 17.26 -52.02 3.30
N LEU A 441 15.92 -52.05 3.18
CA LEU A 441 15.11 -53.05 3.85
C LEU A 441 14.93 -54.25 2.91
N GLU A 442 15.84 -55.21 3.03
CA GLU A 442 15.67 -56.59 2.55
C GLU A 442 14.40 -57.22 3.20
N PRO A 443 13.60 -58.00 2.46
CA PRO A 443 12.36 -58.58 2.96
C PRO A 443 12.63 -59.73 3.95
N ARG A 444 12.52 -59.46 5.25
CA ARG A 444 12.54 -60.52 6.27
C ARG A 444 11.25 -61.35 6.23
N SER A 445 11.41 -62.59 5.76
CA SER A 445 10.44 -63.67 5.80
C SER A 445 9.97 -64.05 7.21
N ARG A 446 8.71 -64.48 7.27
CA ARG A 446 7.88 -64.82 8.45
C ARG A 446 8.51 -65.77 9.48
N SER A 447 8.21 -65.52 10.76
CA SER A 447 7.92 -66.58 11.74
C SER A 447 6.93 -66.13 12.84
N ARG A 448 5.68 -66.58 12.69
CA ARG A 448 4.79 -67.20 13.69
C ARG A 448 4.68 -66.61 15.12
N ALA A 449 3.57 -65.90 15.32
CA ALA A 449 2.60 -65.96 16.43
C ALA A 449 3.08 -66.14 17.90
N LYS A 450 2.69 -65.19 18.76
CA LYS A 450 1.90 -65.51 19.96
C LYS A 450 1.14 -64.29 20.50
N SER A 451 0.01 -64.62 21.10
CA SER A 451 -1.12 -63.81 21.54
C SER A 451 -0.92 -63.24 22.95
N LEU A 452 -1.90 -62.44 23.39
CA LEU A 452 -2.24 -62.04 24.78
C LEU A 452 -1.38 -60.88 25.32
N THR A 453 -1.86 -59.90 26.10
CA THR A 453 -3.16 -59.58 26.68
C THR A 453 -3.09 -58.16 27.26
N ARG A 454 -4.24 -57.52 27.32
CA ARG A 454 -4.57 -56.32 28.08
C ARG A 454 -4.30 -56.47 29.59
N SER A 455 -3.64 -55.48 30.20
CA SER A 455 -3.78 -55.17 31.62
C SER A 455 -3.59 -53.68 31.89
N GLN A 456 -4.60 -53.10 32.54
CA GLN A 456 -4.59 -51.78 33.18
C GLN A 456 -3.57 -51.79 34.33
N THR A 457 -2.98 -50.63 34.67
CA THR A 457 -3.20 -49.94 35.95
C THR A 457 -2.37 -48.65 36.09
N ARG A 458 -3.09 -47.61 36.55
CA ARG A 458 -2.78 -46.59 37.57
C ARG A 458 -1.60 -45.60 37.44
N SER A 459 -2.04 -44.34 37.44
CA SER A 459 -1.53 -43.15 38.13
C SER A 459 -0.48 -43.34 39.22
N ASP A 460 0.58 -42.52 39.16
CA ASP A 460 1.01 -41.74 40.32
C ASP A 460 1.64 -40.39 39.90
N SER A 461 1.36 -39.39 40.73
CA SER A 461 1.75 -37.99 40.67
C SER A 461 3.11 -37.76 41.33
N GLY A 462 3.92 -36.83 40.82
CA GLY A 462 5.19 -36.48 41.46
C GLY A 462 5.88 -35.26 40.85
N THR A 463 5.53 -34.09 41.36
CA THR A 463 6.22 -32.80 41.23
C THR A 463 7.71 -32.90 41.58
N ARG A 464 8.60 -32.24 40.83
CA ARG A 464 9.75 -31.45 41.34
C ARG A 464 10.63 -30.88 40.23
N SER A 465 10.72 -29.55 40.16
CA SER A 465 11.91 -28.82 39.71
C SER A 465 13.06 -29.01 40.71
N PRO A 466 14.31 -28.70 40.33
CA PRO A 466 14.87 -27.43 40.78
C PRO A 466 15.79 -26.71 39.78
N LEU A 467 15.84 -25.39 39.95
CA LEU A 467 16.87 -24.45 39.50
C LEU A 467 18.02 -24.40 40.52
N SER A 468 19.27 -24.20 40.06
CA SER A 468 20.26 -23.29 40.66
C SER A 468 21.51 -23.28 39.76
N ASP A 469 21.93 -22.20 39.11
CA ASP A 469 22.47 -20.93 39.63
C ASP A 469 24.01 -20.99 39.81
N SER A 470 24.73 -20.08 39.15
CA SER A 470 26.15 -19.77 39.36
C SER A 470 26.47 -18.42 38.71
N GLU A 471 26.37 -17.34 39.49
CA GLU A 471 27.01 -16.06 39.18
C GLU A 471 28.44 -16.04 39.75
N SER A 472 29.32 -15.32 39.07
CA SER A 472 30.53 -14.73 39.67
C SER A 472 30.94 -13.46 38.91
N ASP A 473 31.34 -12.48 39.70
CA ASP A 473 31.38 -11.04 39.44
C ASP A 473 32.82 -10.52 39.18
N PHE A 474 32.90 -9.31 38.62
CA PHE A 474 33.95 -8.28 38.77
C PHE A 474 35.23 -8.18 37.86
N SER A 475 35.14 -7.22 36.92
CA SER A 475 36.01 -6.04 36.62
C SER A 475 37.39 -6.07 35.91
N SER A 476 37.46 -5.08 34.98
CA SER A 476 38.55 -4.16 34.57
C SER A 476 39.76 -4.67 33.79
N GLU A 477 39.94 -4.18 32.55
CA GLU A 477 40.88 -3.10 32.15
C GLU A 477 40.94 -2.94 30.61
N SER A 478 41.01 -1.69 30.14
CA SER A 478 41.30 -1.27 28.76
C SER A 478 42.81 -1.38 28.45
N PRO A 479 43.23 -1.37 27.16
CA PRO A 479 43.81 -0.12 26.65
C PRO A 479 43.52 0.19 25.17
N GLU A 480 43.82 1.45 24.87
CA GLU A 480 43.68 2.22 23.64
C GLU A 480 44.61 1.80 22.48
N SER A 481 44.19 2.12 21.27
CA SER A 481 44.95 2.64 20.11
C SER A 481 44.07 2.49 18.86
N SER A 482 44.05 3.32 17.83
CA SER A 482 44.48 4.70 17.56
C SER A 482 44.05 4.94 16.09
N ASP A 483 43.37 6.06 15.83
CA ASP A 483 43.30 6.85 14.59
C ASP A 483 43.69 6.21 13.23
N ALA A 484 42.82 6.35 12.22
CA ALA A 484 42.90 7.49 11.28
C ALA A 484 41.91 7.41 10.09
N SER A 485 41.23 8.54 9.86
CA SER A 485 40.74 9.15 8.59
C SER A 485 39.72 8.38 7.72
N ASP A 486 38.47 8.85 7.50
CA ASP A 486 38.04 10.07 6.76
C ASP A 486 38.45 9.95 5.28
N SER A 487 37.62 9.92 4.23
CA SER A 487 36.44 10.74 3.94
C SER A 487 35.84 10.37 2.54
N ARG A 488 34.50 10.44 2.43
CA ARG A 488 33.66 11.06 1.37
C ARG A 488 33.86 10.74 -0.13
N SER A 489 32.76 10.33 -0.80
CA SER A 489 32.06 11.07 -1.89
C SER A 489 31.01 10.15 -2.59
N SER A 490 29.72 10.53 -2.61
CA SER A 490 28.86 10.86 -3.80
C SER A 490 28.93 9.84 -4.96
N ASP A 491 27.88 9.38 -5.63
CA ASP A 491 26.53 9.90 -5.90
C ASP A 491 25.71 8.78 -6.58
N VAL A 492 24.38 8.93 -6.52
CA VAL A 492 23.26 8.37 -7.31
C VAL A 492 23.51 7.29 -8.39
N GLY A 493 22.67 6.23 -8.36
CA GLY A 493 22.44 5.34 -9.51
C GLY A 493 21.39 4.27 -9.26
N ASP A 494 20.14 4.60 -9.58
CA ASP A 494 18.96 3.72 -9.70
C ASP A 494 19.22 2.51 -10.63
N SER A 495 18.74 1.31 -10.30
CA SER A 495 18.75 0.15 -11.20
C SER A 495 17.80 -0.96 -10.75
N GLU A 496 16.59 -0.93 -11.29
CA GLU A 496 15.72 -2.10 -11.49
C GLU A 496 16.44 -3.14 -12.36
N LYS A 497 16.52 -4.40 -11.92
CA LYS A 497 17.02 -5.53 -12.73
C LYS A 497 15.87 -6.44 -13.14
N SER A 498 15.26 -6.10 -14.27
CA SER A 498 14.57 -7.06 -15.14
C SER A 498 15.62 -7.83 -15.95
N ILE A 499 15.65 -9.15 -15.83
CA ILE A 499 16.55 -9.99 -16.63
C ILE A 499 15.78 -10.45 -17.88
N SER A 500 16.04 -9.82 -19.02
CA SER A 500 15.58 -10.29 -20.34
C SER A 500 16.65 -11.20 -20.95
N LEU A 501 16.27 -12.41 -21.32
CA LEU A 501 17.09 -13.30 -22.15
C LEU A 501 16.71 -13.11 -23.62
N SER A 502 17.62 -12.58 -24.43
CA SER A 502 17.51 -12.54 -25.89
C SER A 502 18.72 -13.18 -26.57
N GLU A 503 18.41 -14.20 -27.37
CA GLU A 503 18.93 -14.50 -28.71
C GLU A 503 20.44 -14.82 -28.91
N ALA A 504 20.69 -16.09 -29.25
CA ALA A 504 21.83 -16.49 -30.08
C ALA A 504 21.35 -17.26 -31.33
N ARG A 505 21.16 -16.48 -32.39
CA ARG A 505 21.34 -16.73 -33.84
C ARG A 505 21.61 -18.17 -34.35
N THR A 506 20.59 -18.68 -35.02
CA THR A 506 20.55 -19.55 -36.23
C THR A 506 21.84 -19.79 -37.02
N GLN A 507 22.13 -21.07 -37.29
CA GLN A 507 22.70 -21.57 -38.55
C GLN A 507 21.78 -22.67 -39.12
N HIS A 508 21.23 -22.42 -40.32
CA HIS A 508 20.70 -23.37 -41.30
C HIS A 508 21.73 -24.47 -41.60
N THR A 509 21.48 -25.74 -41.96
CA THR A 509 20.45 -26.51 -42.72
C THR A 509 20.61 -27.98 -42.25
N GLU A 510 19.59 -28.82 -42.09
CA GLU A 510 18.90 -29.63 -43.10
C GLU A 510 17.64 -30.21 -42.42
N ASP A 511 16.50 -30.23 -43.13
CA ASP A 511 15.21 -30.71 -42.63
C ASP A 511 15.27 -32.18 -42.15
N PRO A 512 14.91 -32.50 -40.89
CA PRO A 512 14.52 -33.85 -40.54
C PRO A 512 13.04 -34.05 -40.92
N ASP A 513 12.74 -35.18 -41.54
CA ASP A 513 11.39 -35.60 -41.92
C ASP A 513 10.38 -35.36 -40.77
N ASP A 514 9.19 -34.84 -41.11
CA ASP A 514 8.08 -34.52 -40.19
C ASP A 514 7.66 -35.69 -39.27
N ASP A 515 8.07 -36.93 -39.59
CA ASP A 515 7.85 -38.13 -38.79
C ASP A 515 8.81 -38.29 -37.59
N ASP A 516 10.00 -37.66 -37.61
CA ASP A 516 10.98 -37.75 -36.51
C ASP A 516 10.80 -36.63 -35.46
N ALA A 517 10.28 -35.45 -35.83
CA ALA A 517 9.88 -34.42 -34.88
C ALA A 517 8.69 -34.87 -34.00
N ALA A 518 7.74 -35.60 -34.59
CA ALA A 518 6.64 -36.23 -33.86
C ALA A 518 7.13 -37.34 -32.91
N LYS A 519 8.20 -38.08 -33.25
CA LYS A 519 8.81 -39.10 -32.38
C LYS A 519 9.73 -38.53 -31.31
N ALA A 520 10.44 -37.43 -31.57
CA ALA A 520 11.28 -36.75 -30.59
C ALA A 520 10.45 -36.12 -29.45
N SER A 521 9.24 -35.62 -29.76
CA SER A 521 8.30 -35.09 -28.75
C SER A 521 7.75 -36.14 -27.76
N LEU A 522 8.02 -37.43 -28.00
CA LEU A 522 7.52 -38.56 -27.19
C LEU A 522 8.57 -39.14 -26.23
N VAL A 523 9.82 -38.68 -26.28
CA VAL A 523 10.88 -39.16 -25.38
C VAL A 523 10.99 -38.20 -24.19
N PRO A 524 10.81 -38.67 -22.94
CA PRO A 524 11.05 -37.83 -21.77
C PRO A 524 12.47 -37.26 -21.75
N SER A 525 12.63 -35.99 -21.41
CA SER A 525 13.93 -35.37 -21.20
C SER A 525 14.67 -36.07 -20.06
N ASN A 526 15.96 -36.33 -20.26
CA ASN A 526 16.88 -36.94 -19.31
C ASN A 526 17.91 -35.92 -18.75
N THR A 527 17.86 -34.67 -19.21
CA THR A 527 18.74 -33.57 -18.78
C THR A 527 18.00 -32.53 -17.96
N GLU A 528 16.72 -32.28 -18.24
CA GLU A 528 15.91 -31.27 -17.58
C GLU A 528 14.67 -31.89 -16.91
N TYR A 529 14.36 -31.43 -15.69
CA TYR A 529 13.19 -31.86 -14.94
C TYR A 529 12.14 -30.76 -14.85
N LEU A 530 10.89 -31.14 -14.62
CA LEU A 530 9.80 -30.22 -14.31
C LEU A 530 9.82 -29.90 -12.79
N PRO A 531 10.03 -28.64 -12.37
CA PRO A 531 10.08 -28.28 -10.94
C PRO A 531 8.74 -28.49 -10.22
N GLY A 532 7.64 -28.28 -10.93
CA GLY A 532 6.27 -28.39 -10.42
C GLY A 532 5.59 -29.72 -10.74
N MET A 533 4.25 -29.68 -10.77
CA MET A 533 3.44 -30.84 -11.14
C MET A 533 3.16 -30.89 -12.64
N LEU A 534 3.05 -32.10 -13.20
CA LEU A 534 2.68 -32.26 -14.60
C LEU A 534 1.23 -31.83 -14.87
N HIS A 535 1.04 -30.95 -15.85
CA HIS A 535 -0.26 -30.44 -16.28
C HIS A 535 -0.32 -30.14 -17.77
N SER A 536 -1.51 -29.81 -18.28
CA SER A 536 -1.78 -29.61 -19.72
C SER A 536 -1.06 -28.43 -20.39
N LEU A 537 -0.41 -27.58 -19.60
CA LEU A 537 0.37 -26.43 -20.06
C LEU A 537 1.88 -26.65 -19.86
N SER A 538 2.29 -27.78 -19.27
CA SER A 538 3.70 -28.09 -19.07
C SER A 538 4.40 -28.36 -20.42
N PRO A 539 5.69 -28.02 -20.57
CA PRO A 539 6.45 -28.33 -21.78
C PRO A 539 6.43 -29.83 -22.10
N ALA A 540 6.37 -30.18 -23.38
CA ALA A 540 6.38 -31.56 -23.83
C ALA A 540 7.71 -32.24 -23.45
N GLY A 541 7.64 -33.47 -22.93
CA GLY A 541 8.81 -34.28 -22.59
C GLY A 541 9.39 -34.06 -21.18
N LEU A 542 9.05 -33.00 -20.46
CA LEU A 542 9.53 -32.81 -19.09
C LEU A 542 8.69 -33.61 -18.07
N LEU A 543 9.36 -34.29 -17.15
CA LEU A 543 8.74 -35.06 -16.06
C LEU A 543 9.11 -34.47 -14.70
N PRO A 544 8.23 -34.59 -13.69
CA PRO A 544 8.53 -34.11 -12.34
C PRO A 544 9.55 -35.00 -11.63
N CYS A 545 10.35 -34.43 -10.72
CA CYS A 545 11.33 -35.18 -9.90
C CYS A 545 10.68 -36.19 -8.93
N TYR A 546 9.41 -36.02 -8.60
CA TYR A 546 8.67 -36.90 -7.72
C TYR A 546 7.20 -36.98 -8.13
N SER A 547 6.56 -38.12 -7.86
CA SER A 547 5.14 -38.28 -8.14
C SER A 547 4.29 -37.72 -7.00
N ALA A 548 3.45 -36.73 -7.32
CA ALA A 548 2.39 -36.25 -6.42
C ALA A 548 1.20 -37.24 -6.30
N TRP A 549 1.15 -38.25 -7.17
CA TRP A 549 0.12 -39.28 -7.22
C TRP A 549 0.65 -40.59 -6.63
N SER A 550 -0.23 -41.45 -6.11
CA SER A 550 0.18 -42.78 -5.64
C SER A 550 -0.90 -43.82 -5.92
N LEU A 551 -0.53 -44.96 -6.50
CA LEU A 551 -1.45 -46.06 -6.78
C LEU A 551 -0.93 -47.33 -6.09
N VAL A 552 -1.68 -47.84 -5.12
CA VAL A 552 -1.30 -48.98 -4.29
C VAL A 552 -2.37 -50.07 -4.31
N CYS A 553 -1.92 -51.33 -4.29
CA CYS A 553 -2.79 -52.50 -4.16
C CYS A 553 -2.88 -52.89 -2.69
N LEU A 554 -4.08 -52.83 -2.12
CA LEU A 554 -4.35 -53.26 -0.74
C LEU A 554 -4.29 -54.79 -0.57
N GLY A 555 -4.46 -55.54 -1.67
CA GLY A 555 -4.49 -56.99 -1.71
C GLY A 555 -5.65 -57.54 -2.55
N PRO A 556 -6.12 -58.77 -2.27
CA PRO A 556 -7.16 -59.42 -3.09
C PRO A 556 -8.52 -58.73 -2.96
N SER A 557 -9.36 -58.85 -3.99
CA SER A 557 -10.70 -58.23 -4.05
C SER A 557 -11.63 -58.67 -2.92
N SER A 558 -11.36 -59.83 -2.30
CA SER A 558 -12.10 -60.35 -1.14
C SER A 558 -11.92 -59.53 0.13
N LEU A 559 -10.94 -58.61 0.19
CA LEU A 559 -10.80 -57.67 1.31
C LEU A 559 -11.98 -56.71 1.43
N TYR A 560 -12.71 -56.49 0.33
CA TYR A 560 -13.93 -55.70 0.35
C TYR A 560 -15.16 -56.61 0.32
N SER A 561 -16.11 -56.34 1.22
CA SER A 561 -17.42 -56.99 1.25
C SER A 561 -18.53 -55.94 1.18
N HIS A 562 -19.43 -56.08 0.20
CA HIS A 562 -20.55 -55.15 0.02
C HIS A 562 -21.53 -55.10 1.22
N ASN A 563 -21.58 -56.16 2.03
CA ASN A 563 -22.45 -56.22 3.21
C ASN A 563 -21.85 -55.53 4.43
N ILE A 564 -20.53 -55.37 4.47
CA ILE A 564 -19.81 -54.88 5.65
C ILE A 564 -19.16 -53.51 5.39
N GLY A 565 -18.80 -53.23 4.13
CA GLY A 565 -18.05 -52.05 3.74
C GLY A 565 -16.54 -52.24 3.88
N ILE A 566 -15.82 -51.13 3.86
CA ILE A 566 -14.38 -51.07 4.12
C ILE A 566 -14.16 -51.26 5.63
N GLN A 567 -13.29 -52.20 5.98
CA GLN A 567 -12.82 -52.45 7.34
C GLN A 567 -11.39 -51.92 7.50
N ASP A 568 -10.98 -51.65 8.74
CA ASP A 568 -9.60 -51.26 9.08
C ASP A 568 -9.09 -49.94 8.45
N GLN A 569 -10.00 -49.01 8.18
CA GLN A 569 -9.67 -47.65 7.76
C GLN A 569 -10.35 -46.63 8.69
N PRO A 570 -9.59 -45.83 9.45
CA PRO A 570 -10.16 -44.88 10.41
C PRO A 570 -10.70 -43.62 9.71
N GLY A 571 -11.50 -42.83 10.44
CA GLY A 571 -11.96 -41.51 10.02
C GLY A 571 -13.24 -41.48 9.19
N PHE A 572 -13.75 -42.63 8.71
CA PHE A 572 -15.01 -42.66 7.96
C PHE A 572 -16.21 -42.27 8.81
N LEU A 573 -17.06 -41.40 8.27
CA LEU A 573 -18.35 -41.09 8.84
C LEU A 573 -19.25 -42.35 8.80
N ALA A 574 -20.08 -42.51 9.84
CA ALA A 574 -20.93 -43.68 9.99
C ALA A 574 -21.82 -43.90 8.74
N GLY A 575 -21.73 -45.10 8.16
CA GLY A 575 -22.51 -45.51 6.99
C GLY A 575 -22.00 -44.97 5.65
N THR A 576 -20.80 -44.37 5.59
CA THR A 576 -20.23 -43.81 4.35
C THR A 576 -19.07 -44.63 3.78
N ASN A 577 -18.62 -45.67 4.49
CA ASN A 577 -17.47 -46.52 4.18
C ASN A 577 -17.79 -47.66 3.18
N PHE A 578 -18.69 -47.44 2.22
CA PHE A 578 -19.10 -48.44 1.25
C PHE A 578 -18.71 -48.02 -0.16
N LEU A 579 -18.42 -48.99 -1.02
CA LEU A 579 -18.17 -48.79 -2.45
C LEU A 579 -19.45 -49.04 -3.24
N LEU A 580 -19.58 -48.37 -4.38
CA LEU A 580 -20.73 -48.50 -5.26
C LEU A 580 -20.49 -49.58 -6.33
N PRO A 581 -21.45 -50.49 -6.57
CA PRO A 581 -21.36 -51.44 -7.66
C PRO A 581 -21.52 -50.73 -9.01
N TRP A 582 -20.62 -51.01 -9.92
CA TRP A 582 -20.64 -50.63 -11.33
C TRP A 582 -20.83 -51.89 -12.17
N ASP A 583 -22.03 -52.04 -12.73
CA ASP A 583 -22.35 -53.15 -13.63
C ASP A 583 -21.92 -52.77 -15.05
N VAL A 584 -20.94 -53.47 -15.60
CA VAL A 584 -20.41 -53.17 -16.94
C VAL A 584 -20.69 -54.35 -17.86
N ALA A 585 -21.39 -54.09 -18.96
CA ALA A 585 -21.61 -55.05 -20.02
C ALA A 585 -20.34 -55.20 -20.87
N VAL A 586 -19.81 -56.41 -20.92
CA VAL A 586 -18.65 -56.78 -21.74
C VAL A 586 -19.15 -57.63 -22.90
N LYS A 587 -18.71 -57.32 -24.12
CA LYS A 587 -19.08 -58.10 -25.31
C LYS A 587 -18.26 -59.38 -25.32
N PHE A 588 -18.93 -60.54 -25.33
CA PHE A 588 -18.24 -61.82 -25.38
C PHE A 588 -18.01 -62.23 -26.84
N ASP A 589 -16.74 -62.45 -27.20
CA ASP A 589 -16.39 -63.07 -28.47
C ASP A 589 -16.18 -64.58 -28.28
N LYS A 590 -17.07 -65.38 -28.89
CA LYS A 590 -17.22 -66.81 -28.66
C LYS A 590 -16.01 -67.61 -29.17
N GLU A 591 -15.23 -67.06 -30.10
CA GLU A 591 -14.04 -67.70 -30.67
C GLU A 591 -12.78 -67.51 -29.82
N ARG A 592 -12.76 -66.50 -28.93
CA ARG A 592 -11.56 -66.12 -28.16
C ARG A 592 -11.38 -66.86 -26.82
N TRP A 593 -12.43 -67.48 -26.24
CA TRP A 593 -12.38 -68.09 -24.89
C TRP A 593 -13.20 -69.39 -24.75
N PRO A 594 -12.69 -70.55 -25.23
CA PRO A 594 -13.40 -71.83 -25.20
C PRO A 594 -13.51 -72.51 -23.83
N SER A 595 -12.81 -72.06 -22.79
CA SER A 595 -12.69 -72.79 -21.50
C SER A 595 -13.63 -72.30 -20.39
N LEU A 596 -14.33 -71.18 -20.58
CA LEU A 596 -15.25 -70.60 -19.58
C LEU A 596 -16.67 -71.18 -19.63
N TRP A 597 -17.02 -71.93 -20.68
CA TRP A 597 -18.39 -72.43 -20.89
C TRP A 597 -18.64 -73.83 -20.29
N GLU A 598 -17.61 -74.61 -19.94
CA GLU A 598 -17.76 -76.01 -19.50
C GLU A 598 -18.04 -76.20 -17.99
N GLY A 599 -18.23 -75.11 -17.22
CA GLY A 599 -18.47 -75.17 -15.77
C GLY A 599 -19.95 -75.10 -15.35
N LYS A 600 -20.39 -76.00 -14.45
CA LYS A 600 -21.77 -76.25 -13.92
C LYS A 600 -22.54 -75.08 -13.24
N ARG A 601 -22.57 -73.84 -13.76
CA ARG A 601 -23.43 -72.75 -13.23
C ARG A 601 -24.21 -71.98 -14.30
N ALA A 602 -24.83 -72.70 -15.24
CA ALA A 602 -25.68 -72.12 -16.30
C ALA A 602 -27.13 -71.76 -15.89
N GLN A 603 -27.47 -71.66 -14.61
CA GLN A 603 -28.88 -71.58 -14.15
C GLN A 603 -29.44 -70.16 -13.91
N THR A 604 -28.70 -69.09 -14.19
CA THR A 604 -29.21 -67.70 -13.96
C THR A 604 -29.15 -66.78 -15.18
N TRP A 605 -29.08 -67.34 -16.39
CA TRP A 605 -29.04 -66.58 -17.64
C TRP A 605 -30.45 -66.47 -18.25
N LYS A 606 -31.27 -65.51 -17.77
CA LYS A 606 -32.53 -65.16 -18.47
C LYS A 606 -32.23 -64.20 -19.62
N GLY A 607 -31.81 -64.75 -20.76
CA GLY A 607 -31.76 -64.03 -22.03
C GLY A 607 -33.16 -63.92 -22.64
N LYS A 608 -33.65 -62.69 -22.78
CA LYS A 608 -34.86 -62.39 -23.56
C LYS A 608 -34.47 -62.45 -25.04
N LYS A 609 -34.80 -63.54 -25.73
CA LYS A 609 -34.60 -63.67 -27.19
C LYS A 609 -35.53 -62.69 -27.91
N ASN A 610 -34.97 -61.63 -28.47
CA ASN A 610 -35.55 -60.93 -29.61
C ASN A 610 -34.43 -60.32 -30.46
N GLY A 611 -34.32 -60.79 -31.72
CA GLY A 611 -33.77 -60.03 -32.84
C GLY A 611 -32.25 -59.99 -33.03
N LYS A 612 -31.80 -60.65 -34.10
CA LYS A 612 -30.63 -60.37 -34.97
C LYS A 612 -29.34 -59.79 -34.33
N GLY A 613 -28.34 -60.68 -34.20
CA GLY A 613 -26.97 -60.35 -34.61
C GLY A 613 -26.08 -59.55 -33.65
N ASP A 614 -26.36 -59.48 -32.36
CA ASP A 614 -25.44 -58.87 -31.39
C ASP A 614 -24.86 -59.93 -30.45
N GLY A 615 -23.54 -59.86 -30.22
CA GLY A 615 -22.80 -60.82 -29.42
C GLY A 615 -23.37 -60.99 -28.00
N LEU A 616 -23.12 -62.14 -27.39
CA LEU A 616 -23.63 -62.47 -26.06
C LEU A 616 -22.96 -61.55 -25.02
N GLN A 617 -23.65 -60.53 -24.52
CA GLN A 617 -23.08 -59.64 -23.50
C GLN A 617 -23.18 -60.27 -22.10
N PHE A 618 -22.10 -60.26 -21.33
CA PHE A 618 -22.13 -60.62 -19.91
C PHE A 618 -21.78 -59.40 -19.05
N THR A 619 -22.47 -59.24 -17.92
CA THR A 619 -22.26 -58.10 -17.02
C THR A 619 -21.27 -58.46 -15.92
N VAL A 620 -20.23 -57.66 -15.76
CA VAL A 620 -19.22 -57.77 -14.70
C VAL A 620 -19.42 -56.66 -13.68
N LYS A 621 -19.26 -56.98 -12.39
CA LYS A 621 -19.38 -56.00 -11.30
C LYS A 621 -18.01 -55.51 -10.85
N VAL A 622 -17.75 -54.21 -10.99
CA VAL A 622 -16.61 -53.50 -10.41
C VAL A 622 -17.13 -52.68 -9.23
N PHE A 623 -16.40 -52.55 -8.13
CA PHE A 623 -16.80 -51.62 -7.06
C PHE A 623 -15.92 -50.38 -7.06
N ILE A 624 -16.55 -49.20 -7.04
CA ILE A 624 -15.87 -47.90 -7.10
C ILE A 624 -16.28 -47.04 -5.90
N GLY A 625 -15.31 -46.37 -5.28
CA GLY A 625 -15.55 -45.34 -4.26
C GLY A 625 -14.74 -44.08 -4.54
N VAL A 626 -15.38 -42.93 -4.33
CA VAL A 626 -14.78 -41.59 -4.49
C VAL A 626 -14.73 -40.96 -3.09
N GLU A 627 -13.54 -40.92 -2.49
CA GLU A 627 -13.32 -40.60 -1.08
C GLU A 627 -12.90 -39.14 -0.88
N TYR A 628 -13.65 -38.44 -0.04
CA TYR A 628 -13.36 -37.09 0.41
C TYR A 628 -12.78 -37.11 1.83
N GLU A 629 -11.82 -36.24 2.09
CA GLU A 629 -11.15 -36.06 3.39
C GLU A 629 -11.15 -34.57 3.76
N CYS A 630 -11.58 -34.23 4.98
CA CYS A 630 -11.54 -32.84 5.47
C CYS A 630 -10.31 -32.56 6.35
N PRO A 631 -9.96 -31.29 6.60
CA PRO A 631 -8.86 -30.89 7.49
C PRO A 631 -8.85 -31.53 8.88
N ARG A 632 -10.02 -31.98 9.38
CA ARG A 632 -10.19 -32.66 10.68
C ARG A 632 -10.03 -34.18 10.60
N GLY A 633 -9.74 -34.74 9.43
CA GLY A 633 -9.60 -36.18 9.22
C GLY A 633 -10.91 -36.96 9.08
N HIS A 634 -12.06 -36.29 8.95
CA HIS A 634 -13.30 -37.00 8.61
C HIS A 634 -13.26 -37.40 7.13
N ARG A 635 -13.69 -38.62 6.86
CA ARG A 635 -13.70 -39.23 5.54
C ARG A 635 -15.09 -39.69 5.17
N PHE A 636 -15.45 -39.62 3.90
CA PHE A 636 -16.71 -40.16 3.40
C PHE A 636 -16.66 -40.41 1.90
N MET A 637 -17.49 -41.34 1.43
CA MET A 637 -17.69 -41.56 -0.01
C MET A 637 -18.84 -40.70 -0.53
N CYS A 638 -18.78 -40.28 -1.80
CA CYS A 638 -19.92 -39.70 -2.51
C CYS A 638 -20.59 -40.72 -3.43
N ALA A 639 -21.92 -40.65 -3.53
CA ALA A 639 -22.72 -41.51 -4.41
C ALA A 639 -23.03 -40.85 -5.77
N ALA A 640 -22.90 -39.53 -5.84
CA ALA A 640 -23.05 -38.71 -7.03
C ALA A 640 -22.30 -37.38 -6.81
N PRO A 641 -22.08 -36.54 -7.84
CA PRO A 641 -21.39 -35.25 -7.70
C PRO A 641 -22.01 -34.31 -6.65
N ASP A 642 -23.32 -34.39 -6.46
CA ASP A 642 -24.13 -33.55 -5.58
C ASP A 642 -24.51 -34.24 -4.26
N ARG A 643 -24.12 -35.51 -4.06
CA ARG A 643 -24.68 -36.35 -3.00
C ARG A 643 -23.66 -37.25 -2.32
N MET A 644 -23.50 -37.04 -1.02
CA MET A 644 -22.75 -37.93 -0.14
C MET A 644 -23.43 -39.32 -0.03
N LEU A 645 -22.63 -40.39 0.01
CA LEU A 645 -23.12 -41.74 0.24
C LEU A 645 -23.62 -41.90 1.68
N ARG A 646 -24.77 -42.54 1.85
CA ARG A 646 -25.26 -43.00 3.15
C ARG A 646 -25.86 -44.39 2.99
N SER A 647 -25.30 -45.38 3.68
CA SER A 647 -25.89 -46.70 3.76
C SER A 647 -27.12 -46.68 4.67
N THR A 648 -28.04 -47.62 4.42
CA THR A 648 -29.15 -47.86 5.34
C THR A 648 -28.64 -48.44 6.65
N SER A 649 -29.44 -48.39 7.72
CA SER A 649 -29.08 -48.95 9.04
C SER A 649 -28.70 -50.45 9.00
N THR A 650 -29.12 -51.16 7.95
CA THR A 650 -28.78 -52.56 7.67
C THR A 650 -27.51 -52.73 6.82
N GLY A 651 -26.76 -51.66 6.53
CA GLY A 651 -25.55 -51.69 5.70
C GLY A 651 -25.81 -51.83 4.20
N LEU A 652 -27.07 -51.80 3.75
CA LEU A 652 -27.40 -51.96 2.33
C LEU A 652 -27.25 -50.63 1.59
N VAL A 653 -26.45 -50.64 0.52
CA VAL A 653 -26.32 -49.53 -0.43
C VAL A 653 -27.19 -49.79 -1.64
N LYS A 654 -28.15 -48.89 -1.91
CA LYS A 654 -29.08 -49.00 -3.04
C LYS A 654 -28.58 -48.31 -4.31
N ASP A 655 -27.60 -47.43 -4.18
CA ASP A 655 -27.04 -46.66 -5.28
C ASP A 655 -26.06 -47.50 -6.12
N ASN A 656 -25.91 -47.14 -7.39
CA ASN A 656 -24.92 -47.73 -8.30
C ASN A 656 -23.87 -46.67 -8.70
N ALA A 657 -22.74 -47.13 -9.22
CA ALA A 657 -21.61 -46.28 -9.56
C ALA A 657 -21.77 -45.52 -10.90
N ASN A 658 -22.88 -45.66 -11.62
CA ASN A 658 -23.02 -45.07 -12.96
C ASN A 658 -22.90 -43.54 -12.94
N LYS A 659 -23.39 -42.88 -11.88
CA LYS A 659 -23.26 -41.44 -11.73
C LYS A 659 -21.79 -41.05 -11.53
N ILE A 660 -21.10 -41.67 -10.58
CA ILE A 660 -19.68 -41.33 -10.29
C ILE A 660 -18.73 -41.71 -11.43
N ALA A 661 -19.05 -42.72 -12.24
CA ALA A 661 -18.19 -43.16 -13.34
C ALA A 661 -18.31 -42.28 -14.59
N ASN A 662 -19.52 -41.76 -14.88
CA ASN A 662 -19.82 -41.05 -16.13
C ASN A 662 -19.95 -39.52 -15.99
N SER A 663 -19.87 -38.97 -14.78
CA SER A 663 -19.97 -37.52 -14.53
C SER A 663 -18.70 -36.95 -13.92
N HIS A 664 -18.55 -35.63 -14.01
CA HIS A 664 -17.50 -34.90 -13.30
C HIS A 664 -17.76 -34.94 -11.80
N MET A 665 -16.76 -35.32 -11.01
CA MET A 665 -16.85 -35.30 -9.55
C MET A 665 -16.23 -34.01 -9.02
N PRO A 666 -16.84 -33.31 -8.05
CA PRO A 666 -16.23 -32.10 -7.50
C PRO A 666 -14.93 -32.44 -6.77
N LEU A 667 -13.92 -31.60 -6.90
CA LEU A 667 -12.68 -31.71 -6.13
C LEU A 667 -12.92 -31.39 -4.65
N TYR A 668 -13.89 -30.52 -4.36
CA TYR A 668 -14.24 -30.05 -3.02
C TYR A 668 -15.71 -30.31 -2.70
N PHE A 669 -16.00 -30.86 -1.52
CA PHE A 669 -17.35 -31.20 -1.09
C PHE A 669 -17.59 -30.82 0.38
N PRO A 670 -18.75 -30.28 0.78
CA PRO A 670 -19.01 -29.89 2.17
C PRO A 670 -18.97 -31.08 3.13
N CYS A 671 -18.15 -30.98 4.18
CA CYS A 671 -18.06 -31.99 5.23
C CYS A 671 -19.14 -31.75 6.31
N PRO A 672 -19.92 -32.77 6.73
CA PRO A 672 -20.92 -32.64 7.78
C PRO A 672 -20.31 -32.67 9.21
N CYS A 673 -19.13 -32.06 9.39
CA CYS A 673 -18.49 -32.01 10.71
C CYS A 673 -19.25 -31.06 11.63
N ARG A 674 -19.35 -31.41 12.92
CA ARG A 674 -19.91 -30.51 13.94
C ARG A 674 -18.89 -29.40 14.23
N SER A 675 -19.05 -28.25 13.58
CA SER A 675 -18.25 -27.04 13.81
C SER A 675 -19.07 -25.78 13.52
N VAL A 676 -18.68 -24.66 14.15
CA VAL A 676 -19.32 -23.35 13.98
C VAL A 676 -19.23 -22.87 12.53
N LYS A 677 -18.15 -23.22 11.83
CA LYS A 677 -17.98 -23.01 10.39
C LYS A 677 -18.01 -24.35 9.64
N PRO A 678 -18.78 -24.49 8.56
CA PRO A 678 -18.74 -25.68 7.72
C PRO A 678 -17.33 -25.85 7.14
N GLN A 679 -16.81 -27.07 7.17
CA GLN A 679 -15.50 -27.37 6.58
C GLN A 679 -15.71 -27.97 5.19
N VAL A 680 -14.76 -27.71 4.30
CA VAL A 680 -14.71 -28.31 2.98
C VAL A 680 -13.80 -29.53 3.03
N ALA A 681 -14.27 -30.65 2.50
CA ALA A 681 -13.47 -31.85 2.29
C ALA A 681 -12.96 -31.88 0.85
N GLN A 682 -11.76 -32.41 0.63
CA GLN A 682 -11.15 -32.57 -0.68
C GLN A 682 -11.21 -34.02 -1.12
N LEU A 683 -11.43 -34.25 -2.41
CA LEU A 683 -11.30 -35.57 -3.02
C LEU A 683 -9.84 -36.03 -2.96
N MET A 684 -9.56 -37.01 -2.11
CA MET A 684 -8.20 -37.47 -1.84
C MET A 684 -7.92 -38.88 -2.37
N ARG A 685 -8.93 -39.76 -2.47
CA ARG A 685 -8.71 -41.15 -2.91
C ARG A 685 -9.82 -41.69 -3.79
N ILE A 686 -9.45 -42.57 -4.70
CA ILE A 686 -10.35 -43.39 -5.51
C ILE A 686 -10.07 -44.87 -5.19
N HIS A 687 -11.12 -45.58 -4.80
CA HIS A 687 -11.09 -47.00 -4.46
C HIS A 687 -11.67 -47.81 -5.62
N VAL A 688 -10.96 -48.85 -6.05
CA VAL A 688 -11.40 -49.72 -7.13
C VAL A 688 -11.16 -51.18 -6.75
N VAL A 689 -12.24 -51.96 -6.72
CA VAL A 689 -12.18 -53.41 -6.54
C VAL A 689 -12.45 -54.07 -7.88
N THR A 690 -11.41 -54.70 -8.45
CA THR A 690 -11.47 -55.34 -9.75
C THR A 690 -12.15 -56.71 -9.67
N PRO A 691 -12.88 -57.12 -10.73
CA PRO A 691 -13.63 -58.36 -10.76
C PRO A 691 -12.71 -59.57 -10.92
N LYS A 692 -13.28 -60.77 -10.72
CA LYS A 692 -12.62 -62.05 -11.05
C LYS A 692 -12.73 -62.45 -12.53
N ALA A 693 -13.49 -61.70 -13.31
CA ALA A 693 -13.65 -61.94 -14.74
C ALA A 693 -12.39 -61.51 -15.51
N PRO A 694 -12.12 -62.07 -16.70
CA PRO A 694 -10.92 -61.79 -17.50
C PRO A 694 -11.01 -60.42 -18.20
N VAL A 695 -11.13 -59.35 -17.41
CA VAL A 695 -11.19 -57.96 -17.88
C VAL A 695 -10.25 -57.10 -17.05
N HIS A 696 -9.61 -56.13 -17.69
CA HIS A 696 -8.78 -55.14 -17.01
C HIS A 696 -9.55 -53.84 -16.83
N VAL A 697 -9.61 -53.36 -15.59
CA VAL A 697 -10.11 -52.02 -15.29
C VAL A 697 -8.93 -51.05 -15.48
N THR A 698 -9.17 -49.95 -16.18
CA THR A 698 -8.15 -48.92 -16.44
C THR A 698 -8.47 -47.61 -15.74
N LEU A 699 -7.43 -46.89 -15.32
CA LEU A 699 -7.53 -45.58 -14.69
C LEU A 699 -6.81 -44.48 -15.50
N GLN A 700 -7.51 -43.37 -15.74
CA GLN A 700 -6.96 -42.16 -16.37
C GLN A 700 -7.45 -40.90 -15.64
N PRO A 701 -6.95 -40.63 -14.43
CA PRO A 701 -7.39 -39.49 -13.64
C PRO A 701 -6.91 -38.17 -14.27
N LYS A 702 -7.82 -37.20 -14.39
CA LYS A 702 -7.55 -35.83 -14.84
C LYS A 702 -8.27 -34.86 -13.93
N VAL A 703 -7.55 -33.94 -13.29
CA VAL A 703 -8.13 -33.00 -12.32
C VAL A 703 -7.95 -31.58 -12.81
N GLN A 704 -9.01 -30.79 -12.73
CA GLN A 704 -9.00 -29.37 -13.01
C GLN A 704 -9.36 -28.62 -11.71
N PRO A 705 -8.41 -27.94 -11.06
CA PRO A 705 -8.59 -27.36 -9.72
C PRO A 705 -9.35 -26.02 -9.72
N ALA A 706 -9.50 -25.35 -10.87
CA ALA A 706 -10.22 -24.10 -11.04
C ALA A 706 -10.92 -24.05 -12.42
N PRO A 707 -11.90 -23.13 -12.67
CA PRO A 707 -12.49 -22.98 -14.00
C PRO A 707 -11.44 -22.67 -15.07
N HIS A 708 -11.80 -22.90 -16.34
CA HIS A 708 -10.97 -22.44 -17.47
C HIS A 708 -10.71 -20.93 -17.33
N PRO A 709 -9.44 -20.47 -17.44
CA PRO A 709 -8.29 -21.05 -18.15
C PRO A 709 -7.38 -22.02 -17.36
N ALA A 710 -7.76 -22.49 -16.17
CA ALA A 710 -6.88 -23.33 -15.35
C ALA A 710 -6.48 -24.67 -16.02
N PRO A 711 -5.23 -25.12 -15.85
CA PRO A 711 -4.71 -26.33 -16.49
C PRO A 711 -5.31 -27.61 -15.90
N THR A 712 -5.20 -28.69 -16.65
CA THR A 712 -5.61 -30.03 -16.22
C THR A 712 -4.38 -30.83 -15.77
N PHE A 713 -4.42 -31.34 -14.54
CA PHE A 713 -3.36 -32.14 -13.91
C PHE A 713 -3.62 -33.64 -14.12
N PHE A 714 -2.55 -34.40 -14.37
CA PHE A 714 -2.61 -35.83 -14.62
C PHE A 714 -1.28 -36.51 -14.23
N PRO A 715 -1.26 -37.84 -14.00
CA PRO A 715 -0.08 -38.55 -13.50
C PRO A 715 1.02 -38.83 -14.54
N GLY A 716 0.82 -38.49 -15.81
CA GLY A 716 1.85 -38.58 -16.86
C GLY A 716 1.94 -39.87 -17.67
N ASN A 717 1.10 -40.87 -17.38
CA ASN A 717 1.10 -42.13 -18.16
C ASN A 717 0.65 -41.89 -19.61
N LYS A 718 1.38 -42.47 -20.57
CA LYS A 718 1.02 -42.45 -22.01
C LYS A 718 -0.26 -43.23 -22.31
N GLU A 719 -0.46 -44.35 -21.63
CA GLU A 719 -1.68 -45.17 -21.72
C GLU A 719 -2.44 -45.18 -20.37
N PRO A 720 -3.77 -45.40 -20.39
CA PRO A 720 -4.54 -45.64 -19.17
C PRO A 720 -3.95 -46.77 -18.32
N VAL A 721 -3.83 -46.56 -17.01
CA VAL A 721 -3.17 -47.50 -16.09
C VAL A 721 -4.04 -48.73 -15.91
N ARG A 722 -3.51 -49.90 -16.29
CA ARG A 722 -4.23 -51.19 -16.20
C ARG A 722 -4.08 -51.79 -14.81
N LEU A 723 -5.20 -52.06 -14.14
CA LEU A 723 -5.22 -52.69 -12.83
C LEU A 723 -5.17 -54.22 -12.94
N SER A 724 -4.56 -54.86 -11.94
CA SER A 724 -4.57 -56.33 -11.82
C SER A 724 -5.97 -56.85 -11.50
N GLN A 725 -6.25 -58.09 -11.92
CA GLN A 725 -7.55 -58.73 -11.71
C GLN A 725 -7.72 -59.19 -10.27
N SER A 726 -8.96 -59.33 -9.82
CA SER A 726 -9.29 -59.82 -8.46
C SER A 726 -8.55 -59.11 -7.34
N ALA A 727 -8.35 -57.80 -7.46
CA ALA A 727 -7.55 -56.99 -6.54
C ALA A 727 -8.30 -55.74 -6.07
N TYR A 728 -7.87 -55.17 -4.95
CA TYR A 728 -8.37 -53.91 -4.41
C TYR A 728 -7.27 -52.85 -4.50
N TRP A 729 -7.49 -51.86 -5.37
CA TRP A 729 -6.60 -50.75 -5.63
C TRP A 729 -7.11 -49.45 -5.01
N VAL A 730 -6.17 -48.61 -4.56
CA VAL A 730 -6.42 -47.25 -4.06
C VAL A 730 -5.49 -46.29 -4.78
N LEU A 731 -6.09 -45.34 -5.50
CA LEU A 731 -5.41 -44.20 -6.11
C LEU A 731 -5.54 -43.00 -5.18
N ARG A 732 -4.41 -42.45 -4.71
CA ARG A 732 -4.34 -41.19 -3.97
C ARG A 732 -4.07 -40.04 -4.92
N LEU A 733 -4.89 -39.00 -4.83
CA LEU A 733 -4.78 -37.75 -5.59
C LEU A 733 -3.89 -36.74 -4.83
N PRO A 734 -3.26 -35.78 -5.54
CA PRO A 734 -2.51 -34.70 -4.93
C PRO A 734 -3.32 -33.94 -3.88
N PHE A 735 -2.64 -33.54 -2.80
CA PHE A 735 -3.23 -32.70 -1.76
C PHE A 735 -3.26 -31.23 -2.19
N VAL A 736 -2.18 -30.72 -2.79
CA VAL A 736 -2.11 -29.38 -3.40
C VAL A 736 -1.91 -29.53 -4.90
N TYR A 737 -2.50 -28.63 -5.67
CA TYR A 737 -2.26 -28.48 -7.10
C TYR A 737 -1.56 -27.15 -7.32
N GLU A 738 -0.47 -27.14 -8.06
CA GLU A 738 0.34 -25.95 -8.33
C GLU A 738 0.74 -25.91 -9.80
N SER A 739 0.54 -24.75 -10.42
CA SER A 739 0.95 -24.45 -11.79
C SER A 739 2.00 -23.35 -11.80
N ASP A 740 2.50 -22.98 -12.97
CA ASP A 740 3.45 -21.86 -13.13
C ASP A 740 2.90 -20.51 -12.61
N ALA A 741 1.57 -20.36 -12.52
CA ALA A 741 0.92 -19.18 -11.92
C ALA A 741 0.82 -19.23 -10.38
N GLY A 742 1.32 -20.30 -9.75
CA GLY A 742 1.25 -20.54 -8.31
C GLY A 742 0.24 -21.62 -7.88
N PRO A 743 0.07 -21.81 -6.56
CA PRO A 743 -0.75 -22.87 -6.00
C PRO A 743 -2.26 -22.54 -6.02
N PHE A 744 -3.07 -23.55 -6.32
CA PHE A 744 -4.53 -23.48 -6.23
C PHE A 744 -4.97 -23.72 -4.79
N LEU A 745 -5.34 -22.64 -4.08
CA LEU A 745 -5.76 -22.71 -2.69
C LEU A 745 -7.15 -23.38 -2.55
N PRO A 746 -7.35 -24.20 -1.51
CA PRO A 746 -8.66 -24.78 -1.23
C PRO A 746 -9.66 -23.66 -0.88
N PRO A 747 -10.90 -23.76 -1.35
CA PRO A 747 -11.90 -22.74 -1.08
C PRO A 747 -12.33 -22.75 0.40
N LYS A 748 -12.57 -21.55 0.95
CA LYS A 748 -13.04 -21.39 2.33
C LYS A 748 -14.51 -21.76 2.50
N ASP A 749 -15.29 -21.62 1.42
CA ASP A 749 -16.72 -21.93 1.36
C ASP A 749 -17.02 -23.05 0.36
N ALA A 750 -18.22 -23.61 0.42
CA ALA A 750 -18.65 -24.62 -0.54
C ALA A 750 -18.76 -24.00 -1.94
N VAL A 751 -18.15 -24.66 -2.95
CA VAL A 751 -18.10 -24.15 -4.32
C VAL A 751 -18.83 -25.11 -5.26
N PRO A 752 -19.52 -24.62 -6.32
CA PRO A 752 -20.14 -25.47 -7.33
C PRO A 752 -19.15 -26.45 -7.99
N VAL A 753 -19.66 -27.59 -8.46
CA VAL A 753 -18.86 -28.63 -9.15
C VAL A 753 -18.08 -28.08 -10.35
N GLU A 754 -18.62 -27.05 -11.02
CA GLU A 754 -18.00 -26.41 -12.18
C GLU A 754 -16.71 -25.65 -11.85
N SER A 755 -16.45 -25.35 -10.57
CA SER A 755 -15.24 -24.62 -10.19
C SER A 755 -14.02 -25.52 -10.13
N ALA A 756 -14.14 -26.71 -9.54
CA ALA A 756 -13.00 -27.59 -9.30
C ALA A 756 -13.48 -29.04 -9.37
N ARG A 757 -12.90 -29.84 -10.27
CA ARG A 757 -13.45 -31.15 -10.63
C ARG A 757 -12.39 -32.16 -11.02
N LEU A 758 -12.66 -33.41 -10.67
CA LEU A 758 -12.14 -34.58 -11.36
C LEU A 758 -12.96 -34.78 -12.64
N LEU A 759 -12.29 -34.78 -13.80
CA LEU A 759 -12.93 -34.94 -15.10
C LEU A 759 -13.52 -36.35 -15.25
N ASN A 760 -14.53 -36.50 -16.10
CA ASN A 760 -15.11 -37.81 -16.42
C ASN A 760 -14.12 -38.62 -17.28
N GLY A 761 -14.42 -39.90 -17.48
CA GLY A 761 -13.53 -40.80 -18.23
C GLY A 761 -12.35 -41.33 -17.41
N VAL A 762 -12.40 -41.23 -16.08
CA VAL A 762 -11.38 -41.79 -15.19
C VAL A 762 -11.34 -43.31 -15.29
N TYR A 763 -12.49 -43.96 -15.44
CA TYR A 763 -12.63 -45.41 -15.41
C TYR A 763 -12.87 -45.94 -16.82
N GLY A 764 -12.09 -46.92 -17.23
CA GLY A 764 -12.27 -47.66 -18.48
C GLY A 764 -12.20 -49.17 -18.25
N ILE A 765 -12.65 -49.94 -19.23
CA ILE A 765 -12.54 -51.41 -19.21
C ILE A 765 -11.98 -51.86 -20.55
N VAL A 766 -10.96 -52.71 -20.48
CA VAL A 766 -10.27 -53.29 -21.63
C VAL A 766 -10.33 -54.81 -21.50
N GLU A 767 -10.68 -55.48 -22.59
CA GLU A 767 -10.70 -56.94 -22.67
C GLU A 767 -9.27 -57.50 -22.60
N GLN A 768 -9.09 -58.60 -21.89
CA GLN A 768 -7.81 -59.29 -21.86
C GLN A 768 -7.54 -59.92 -23.23
N ALA A 769 -6.42 -59.55 -23.86
CA ALA A 769 -5.93 -60.28 -25.03
C ALA A 769 -5.58 -61.72 -24.62
N PRO A 770 -5.91 -62.74 -25.42
CA PRO A 770 -5.60 -64.13 -25.08
C PRO A 770 -4.08 -64.28 -24.90
N ILE A 771 -3.69 -64.93 -23.81
CA ILE A 771 -2.32 -65.42 -23.63
C ILE A 771 -2.07 -66.40 -24.78
N ARG A 772 -1.13 -66.08 -25.67
CA ARG A 772 -0.72 -66.97 -26.75
C ARG A 772 -0.04 -68.21 -26.19
#